data_AF-M0CYG1-F1
#
_entry.id   AF-M0CYG1-F1
#
_cell.length_a   1.000
_cell.length_b   1.000
_cell.length_c   1.000
_cell.angle_alpha   90.00
_cell.angle_beta   90.00
_cell.angle_gamma   90.00
#
_symmetry.space_group_name_H-M   'P 1'
#
loop_
_entity.id
_entity.type
_entity.pdbx_description
1 polymer ?
#
loop_
_entity_poly.entity_id
_entity_poly.type
_entity_poly.pdbx_seq_one_letter_code
_entity_poly.pdbx_strand_id
1 'polypeptide(L)'
;MSATPTTIRVLHVDDDPDLSALVASALEREDDRFEVVTATSPDEGLETLGAERVDCVVSDYDMPGTNGIEFLERVRADHPDLPFVLYTGKGSEEVASDAISAGVTDYLQKGTGTDQYALLANRIDNAVSAARSRRALSDRNRRLETLISNLPGIVYRCENDPDWPMEFVAGECEEITGYDAATLVSDDVIWGEDVLHPDDRDRMWEATQSALNGREPFEVTYRIWTADGEIRWMWERGRAISGDGGDIECIEGFITDVTERKEREQTLERYRSMVDAMPHSACIYDADGRFAVVNDHLAEFMGTAPEELVGTKSVLVEEIRAEADGDPFRALVAGERQTFRGEVEARFPGHGRAIVDYRLARLDIDGELDGVVAIGRDVTERRERERELEATGARLEALVDNSPDMIHVLDPDGRIADANPRLCDVLNREQGELLGTAIWEIDETIDPETARSLLDRMAVGESRKFDSRYRRADGSTVPVEVNLVRVDLRGADRYLAISRDITERKRREDALAALTDAIEGFMDAPDPETVAEHAVETARSVLGRDVNGAWLADDAGERLRPVVQTEAATALFDEIPAFDGEGGGSLAWKAFQSGDIIVCEHLADEPDRYNPDTPLSSEILLPLGEYGVAIVGSTDPADFDEVDVSLAHIFASTVEAALDRAAREAESHRHRRELERQNDRLDEFASIVSHDLRNPLQVATARLDFVREECDSDHLDAVERAHDRMEALIEDLLTLGREGKAVLDIEPVDLDATARSCWRTLRTPEATVAVETDAAVRADRSRLQQLLENLLANAVEHGSTSPRSHAREDAVEHGSTSSRPQADDAVEHGSTGTVTVRVGRLDDGSGFFVADDGPGIDEADRDRVFSSGYSTATEGTGFGLSIVEQIADAHGWSVALVESETGGARFEIRGVETAE
;
A
#
# COMPACT_ATOMS: atom_id res chain seq x y z
N MET A 1 19.77 82.00 -44.74
CA MET A 1 20.58 81.16 -45.64
C MET A 1 20.54 81.79 -47.01
N SER A 2 21.72 81.99 -47.60
CA SER A 2 21.95 82.76 -48.84
C SER A 2 21.00 82.30 -49.94
N ALA A 3 20.12 83.19 -50.40
CA ALA A 3 19.25 82.93 -51.53
C ALA A 3 20.17 82.73 -52.74
N THR A 4 20.21 81.49 -53.24
CA THR A 4 20.85 81.16 -54.51
C THR A 4 20.37 82.18 -55.55
N PRO A 5 21.28 82.83 -56.28
CA PRO A 5 20.90 83.85 -57.25
C PRO A 5 19.93 83.20 -58.24
N THR A 6 18.66 83.63 -58.17
CA THR A 6 17.57 82.97 -58.89
C THR A 6 17.74 83.33 -60.35
N THR A 7 18.04 82.34 -61.20
CA THR A 7 18.19 82.52 -62.65
C THR A 7 17.03 83.35 -63.20
N ILE A 8 17.36 84.30 -64.08
CA ILE A 8 16.42 85.15 -64.78
C ILE A 8 16.45 84.74 -66.24
N ARG A 9 15.44 84.00 -66.67
CA ARG A 9 15.31 83.57 -68.07
C ARG A 9 14.73 84.70 -68.91
N VAL A 10 15.50 85.18 -69.87
CA VAL A 10 15.13 86.32 -70.73
C VAL A 10 14.87 85.81 -72.13
N LEU A 11 13.70 86.06 -72.67
CA LEU A 11 13.40 85.82 -74.08
C LEU A 11 13.74 87.07 -74.88
N HIS A 12 14.80 87.04 -75.67
CA HIS A 12 15.16 88.12 -76.59
C HIS A 12 14.59 87.86 -77.99
N VAL A 13 13.67 88.71 -78.45
CA VAL A 13 13.02 88.59 -79.76
C VAL A 13 13.51 89.73 -80.67
N ASP A 14 14.28 89.39 -81.70
CA ASP A 14 14.86 90.35 -82.65
C ASP A 14 15.10 89.65 -84.00
N ASP A 15 14.76 90.30 -85.11
CA ASP A 15 14.80 89.71 -86.45
C ASP A 15 16.23 89.56 -87.00
N ASP A 16 17.20 90.24 -86.40
CA ASP A 16 18.62 90.07 -86.70
C ASP A 16 19.24 88.96 -85.82
N PRO A 17 19.52 87.76 -86.37
CA PRO A 17 20.07 86.65 -85.59
C PRO A 17 21.49 86.92 -85.08
N ASP A 18 22.29 87.71 -85.80
CA ASP A 18 23.65 88.07 -85.38
C ASP A 18 23.58 89.04 -84.18
N LEU A 19 22.65 89.99 -84.21
CA LEU A 19 22.39 90.90 -83.10
C LEU A 19 21.81 90.17 -81.88
N SER A 20 20.84 89.28 -82.08
CA SER A 20 20.27 88.44 -81.02
C SER A 20 21.33 87.62 -80.28
N ALA A 21 22.21 86.94 -81.03
CA ALA A 21 23.30 86.16 -80.43
C ALA A 21 24.30 87.04 -79.66
N LEU A 22 24.54 88.27 -80.13
CA LEU A 22 25.41 89.23 -79.47
C LEU A 22 24.79 89.75 -78.17
N VAL A 23 23.51 90.13 -78.18
CA VAL A 23 22.78 90.60 -77.00
C VAL A 23 22.71 89.50 -75.94
N ALA A 24 22.37 88.27 -76.33
CA ALA A 24 22.37 87.11 -75.45
C ALA A 24 23.73 86.92 -74.77
N SER A 25 24.80 86.81 -75.58
CA SER A 25 26.16 86.65 -75.08
C SER A 25 26.66 87.83 -74.23
N ALA A 26 26.10 89.03 -74.42
CA ALA A 26 26.45 90.21 -73.63
C ALA A 26 25.73 90.22 -72.29
N LEU A 27 24.42 89.98 -72.26
CA LEU A 27 23.62 89.90 -71.04
C LEU A 27 24.09 88.77 -70.11
N GLU A 28 24.36 87.59 -70.66
CA GLU A 28 24.90 86.44 -69.90
C GLU A 28 26.31 86.69 -69.35
N ARG A 29 27.07 87.63 -69.95
CA ARG A 29 28.39 88.04 -69.45
C ARG A 29 28.29 89.12 -68.36
N GLU A 30 27.26 89.96 -68.41
CA GLU A 30 27.07 91.05 -67.43
C GLU A 30 26.55 90.54 -66.08
N ASP A 31 25.68 89.52 -66.08
CA ASP A 31 25.20 88.88 -64.86
C ASP A 31 24.98 87.38 -65.11
N ASP A 32 25.70 86.55 -64.36
CA ASP A 32 25.64 85.07 -64.44
C ASP A 32 24.24 84.51 -64.13
N ARG A 33 23.31 85.34 -63.65
CA ARG A 33 21.89 84.98 -63.45
C ARG A 33 21.10 84.94 -64.75
N PHE A 34 21.51 85.66 -65.79
CA PHE A 34 20.76 85.68 -67.03
C PHE A 34 20.98 84.40 -67.82
N GLU A 35 19.89 83.82 -68.30
CA GLU A 35 19.88 82.77 -69.32
C GLU A 35 19.03 83.32 -70.47
N VAL A 36 19.64 83.60 -71.61
CA VAL A 36 18.97 84.32 -72.69
C VAL A 36 18.61 83.35 -73.82
N VAL A 37 17.31 83.17 -74.03
CA VAL A 37 16.78 82.44 -75.18
C VAL A 37 16.46 83.45 -76.27
N THR A 38 16.97 83.22 -77.47
CA THR A 38 16.76 84.12 -78.61
C THR A 38 15.69 83.56 -79.54
N ALA A 39 14.82 84.43 -80.06
CA ALA A 39 13.85 84.12 -81.09
C ALA A 39 13.96 85.17 -82.21
N THR A 40 13.80 84.74 -83.46
CA THR A 40 13.96 85.58 -84.65
C THR A 40 12.66 86.17 -85.17
N SER A 41 11.53 85.81 -84.55
CA SER A 41 10.21 86.35 -84.89
C SER A 41 9.26 86.34 -83.69
N PRO A 42 8.20 87.18 -83.68
CA PRO A 42 7.17 87.17 -82.65
C PRO A 42 6.47 85.82 -82.46
N ASP A 43 6.23 85.07 -83.55
CA ASP A 43 5.57 83.76 -83.46
C ASP A 43 6.49 82.72 -82.80
N GLU A 44 7.79 82.70 -83.14
CA GLU A 44 8.80 81.88 -82.44
C GLU A 44 8.92 82.30 -80.95
N GLY A 45 8.77 83.60 -80.67
CA GLY A 45 8.73 84.12 -79.30
C GLY A 45 7.54 83.59 -78.50
N LEU A 46 6.34 83.54 -79.08
CA LEU A 46 5.15 82.96 -78.42
C LEU A 46 5.27 81.44 -78.27
N GLU A 47 5.82 80.74 -79.26
CA GLU A 47 6.10 79.30 -79.13
C GLU A 47 7.06 79.04 -77.95
N THR A 48 8.08 79.89 -77.80
CA THR A 48 9.02 79.80 -76.67
C THR A 48 8.34 80.09 -75.34
N LEU A 49 7.45 81.09 -75.26
CA LEU A 49 6.67 81.38 -74.05
C LEU A 49 5.73 80.23 -73.65
N GLY A 50 5.22 79.48 -74.63
CA GLY A 50 4.42 78.27 -74.38
C GLY A 50 5.25 77.05 -74.01
N ALA A 51 6.47 76.92 -74.54
CA ALA A 51 7.35 75.77 -74.30
C ALA A 51 8.18 75.89 -73.02
N GLU A 52 8.58 77.11 -72.66
CA GLU A 52 9.53 77.36 -71.59
C GLU A 52 9.07 78.49 -70.65
N ARG A 53 9.49 78.40 -69.38
CA ARG A 53 9.26 79.47 -68.42
C ARG A 53 10.24 80.61 -68.69
N VAL A 54 9.70 81.78 -69.01
CA VAL A 54 10.42 83.04 -69.19
C VAL A 54 10.11 83.98 -68.02
N ASP A 55 11.10 84.69 -67.51
CA ASP A 55 10.95 85.70 -66.45
C ASP A 55 10.82 87.12 -67.00
N CYS A 56 11.38 87.40 -68.18
CA CYS A 56 11.26 88.69 -68.86
C CYS A 56 11.34 88.52 -70.39
N VAL A 57 10.52 89.24 -71.14
CA VAL A 57 10.63 89.33 -72.61
C VAL A 57 11.33 90.63 -72.96
N VAL A 58 12.35 90.56 -73.80
CA VAL A 58 13.00 91.73 -74.41
C VAL A 58 12.74 91.65 -75.91
N SER A 59 12.04 92.62 -76.48
CA SER A 59 11.65 92.58 -77.89
C SER A 59 12.17 93.80 -78.64
N ASP A 60 12.69 93.61 -79.84
CA ASP A 60 12.84 94.71 -80.79
C ASP A 60 11.46 95.25 -81.21
N TYR A 61 11.42 96.50 -81.67
CA TYR A 61 10.18 97.12 -82.14
C TYR A 61 9.93 96.90 -83.63
N ASP A 62 10.97 96.91 -84.47
CA ASP A 62 10.86 96.97 -85.93
C ASP A 62 11.12 95.60 -86.57
N MET A 63 10.30 94.61 -86.20
CA MET A 63 10.40 93.25 -86.73
C MET A 63 9.52 93.07 -87.99
N PRO A 64 9.97 92.31 -89.00
CA PRO A 64 9.20 92.08 -90.22
C PRO A 64 7.88 91.37 -89.94
N GLY A 65 6.76 92.00 -90.36
CA GLY A 65 5.42 91.42 -90.31
C GLY A 65 4.58 91.85 -89.11
N THR A 66 5.16 91.89 -87.90
CA THR A 66 4.48 92.29 -86.65
C THR A 66 5.44 93.10 -85.80
N ASN A 67 5.05 94.32 -85.42
CA ASN A 67 5.91 95.18 -84.60
C ASN A 67 5.93 94.73 -83.13
N GLY A 68 6.91 95.23 -82.35
CA GLY A 68 7.08 94.83 -80.94
C GLY A 68 5.90 95.17 -80.01
N ILE A 69 5.07 96.17 -80.35
CA ILE A 69 3.88 96.51 -79.54
C ILE A 69 2.75 95.49 -79.80
N GLU A 70 2.51 95.12 -81.06
CA GLU A 70 1.55 94.07 -81.40
C GLU A 70 1.95 92.72 -80.77
N PHE A 71 3.25 92.43 -80.67
CA PHE A 71 3.75 91.27 -79.95
C PHE A 71 3.48 91.37 -78.43
N LEU A 72 3.74 92.52 -77.79
CA LEU A 72 3.41 92.76 -76.38
C LEU A 72 1.92 92.51 -76.08
N GLU A 73 1.02 93.01 -76.93
CA GLU A 73 -0.43 92.79 -76.75
C GLU A 73 -0.79 91.30 -76.79
N ARG A 74 -0.18 90.52 -77.70
CA ARG A 74 -0.35 89.06 -77.74
C ARG A 74 0.18 88.39 -76.49
N VAL A 75 1.36 88.79 -76.00
CA VAL A 75 1.94 88.22 -74.75
C VAL A 75 1.07 88.54 -73.54
N ARG A 76 0.52 89.76 -73.44
CA ARG A 76 -0.32 90.19 -72.32
C ARG A 76 -1.65 89.43 -72.21
N ALA A 77 -2.16 88.90 -73.31
CA ALA A 77 -3.38 88.10 -73.31
C ALA A 77 -3.23 86.81 -72.48
N ASP A 78 -2.11 86.11 -72.63
CA ASP A 78 -1.85 84.84 -71.94
C ASP A 78 -0.97 85.00 -70.68
N HIS A 79 -0.17 86.07 -70.64
CA HIS A 79 0.78 86.37 -69.57
C HIS A 79 0.64 87.84 -69.12
N PRO A 80 -0.43 88.19 -68.38
CA PRO A 80 -0.74 89.58 -68.03
C PRO A 80 0.33 90.25 -67.15
N ASP A 81 1.00 89.47 -66.28
CA ASP A 81 1.98 89.99 -65.32
C ASP A 81 3.44 89.79 -65.73
N LEU A 82 3.73 89.26 -66.92
CA LEU A 82 5.10 88.94 -67.34
C LEU A 82 5.89 90.22 -67.69
N PRO A 83 7.04 90.50 -67.06
CA PRO A 83 7.88 91.64 -67.45
C PRO A 83 8.19 91.65 -68.95
N PHE A 84 7.96 92.80 -69.61
CA PHE A 84 8.21 92.99 -71.04
C PHE A 84 8.94 94.30 -71.28
N VAL A 85 10.12 94.24 -71.89
CA VAL A 85 10.99 95.38 -72.18
C VAL A 85 11.12 95.55 -73.69
N LEU A 86 10.77 96.72 -74.21
CA LEU A 86 11.01 97.04 -75.62
C LEU A 86 12.44 97.59 -75.79
N TYR A 87 13.23 96.96 -76.66
CA TYR A 87 14.64 97.32 -76.93
C TYR A 87 14.83 97.66 -78.40
N THR A 88 14.71 98.94 -78.77
CA THR A 88 14.55 99.38 -80.18
C THR A 88 15.66 100.31 -80.68
N GLY A 89 16.00 100.22 -81.97
CA GLY A 89 16.93 101.15 -82.64
C GLY A 89 16.33 102.52 -82.97
N LYS A 90 15.01 102.62 -83.13
CA LYS A 90 14.29 103.86 -83.44
C LYS A 90 13.74 104.48 -82.15
N GLY A 91 14.22 105.67 -81.80
CA GLY A 91 13.78 106.40 -80.60
C GLY A 91 12.81 107.56 -80.87
N SER A 92 11.72 107.33 -81.60
CA SER A 92 10.69 108.38 -81.72
C SER A 92 9.82 108.44 -80.45
N GLU A 93 9.40 109.64 -80.09
CA GLU A 93 8.54 109.88 -78.92
C GLU A 93 7.16 109.22 -79.08
N GLU A 94 6.67 109.09 -80.32
CA GLU A 94 5.44 108.35 -80.64
C GLU A 94 5.52 106.87 -80.23
N VAL A 95 6.63 106.19 -80.55
CA VAL A 95 6.80 104.75 -80.23
C VAL A 95 6.84 104.50 -78.71
N ALA A 96 7.45 105.40 -77.94
CA ALA A 96 7.50 105.27 -76.48
C ALA A 96 6.11 105.49 -75.84
N SER A 97 5.31 106.42 -76.36
CA SER A 97 3.95 106.69 -75.85
C SER A 97 3.01 105.51 -76.13
N ASP A 98 3.08 104.94 -77.33
CA ASP A 98 2.27 103.79 -77.71
C ASP A 98 2.65 102.55 -76.87
N ALA A 99 3.94 102.35 -76.62
CA ALA A 99 4.45 101.27 -75.78
C ALA A 99 3.95 101.35 -74.33
N ILE A 100 3.95 102.53 -73.71
CA ILE A 100 3.42 102.74 -72.35
C ILE A 100 1.92 102.46 -72.31
N SER A 101 1.18 102.92 -73.31
CA SER A 101 -0.28 102.71 -73.40
C SER A 101 -0.64 101.22 -73.53
N ALA A 102 0.19 100.44 -74.21
CA ALA A 102 0.06 98.99 -74.35
C ALA A 102 0.47 98.20 -73.08
N GLY A 103 0.98 98.87 -72.04
CA GLY A 103 1.37 98.22 -70.78
C GLY A 103 2.76 97.56 -70.83
N VAL A 104 3.69 98.14 -71.58
CA VAL A 104 5.10 97.73 -71.53
C VAL A 104 5.64 97.93 -70.11
N THR A 105 6.49 97.02 -69.65
CA THR A 105 7.11 97.14 -68.32
C THR A 105 8.23 98.16 -68.31
N ASP A 106 9.05 98.21 -69.36
CA ASP A 106 10.08 99.23 -69.55
C ASP A 106 10.40 99.43 -71.05
N TYR A 107 11.02 100.55 -71.41
CA TYR A 107 11.38 100.89 -72.79
C TYR A 107 12.82 101.41 -72.86
N LEU A 108 13.62 100.86 -73.77
CA LEU A 108 15.04 101.19 -73.93
C LEU A 108 15.44 101.35 -75.40
N GLN A 109 16.19 102.41 -75.72
CA GLN A 109 16.73 102.66 -77.05
C GLN A 109 18.14 102.06 -77.21
N LYS A 110 18.42 101.38 -78.33
CA LYS A 110 19.75 100.84 -78.69
C LYS A 110 20.76 101.98 -78.89
N GLY A 111 21.87 101.95 -78.15
CA GLY A 111 22.96 102.92 -78.21
C GLY A 111 24.19 102.39 -78.96
N THR A 112 25.24 103.22 -79.10
CA THR A 112 26.52 102.80 -79.69
C THR A 112 27.55 102.54 -78.58
N GLY A 113 27.93 101.28 -78.35
CA GLY A 113 28.94 100.88 -77.35
C GLY A 113 28.52 99.67 -76.52
N THR A 114 29.38 99.20 -75.63
CA THR A 114 29.11 98.06 -74.74
C THR A 114 28.23 98.40 -73.54
N ASP A 115 28.20 99.66 -73.11
CA ASP A 115 27.48 100.12 -71.90
C ASP A 115 25.95 99.94 -71.98
N GLN A 116 25.40 99.81 -73.18
CA GLN A 116 23.97 99.60 -73.39
C GLN A 116 23.47 98.25 -72.84
N TYR A 117 24.32 97.22 -72.86
CA TYR A 117 23.95 95.89 -72.39
C TYR A 117 23.87 95.84 -70.86
N ALA A 118 24.78 96.54 -70.17
CA ALA A 118 24.70 96.73 -68.73
C ALA A 118 23.43 97.50 -68.31
N LEU A 119 23.02 98.50 -69.10
CA LEU A 119 21.77 99.23 -68.83
C LEU A 119 20.54 98.33 -69.04
N LEU A 120 20.51 97.53 -70.11
CA LEU A 120 19.45 96.58 -70.40
C LEU A 120 19.34 95.51 -69.29
N ALA A 121 20.47 94.92 -68.87
CA ALA A 121 20.54 93.99 -67.75
C ALA A 121 19.91 94.56 -66.46
N ASN A 122 20.23 95.80 -66.10
CA ASN A 122 19.63 96.47 -64.94
C ASN A 122 18.12 96.68 -65.08
N ARG A 123 17.60 96.97 -66.29
CA ARG A 123 16.14 97.11 -66.50
C ARG A 123 15.43 95.79 -66.32
N ILE A 124 16.00 94.71 -66.86
CA ILE A 124 15.44 93.36 -66.72
C ILE A 124 15.39 92.94 -65.24
N ASP A 125 16.48 93.10 -64.47
CA ASP A 125 16.53 92.69 -63.06
C ASP A 125 15.49 93.43 -62.19
N ASN A 126 15.35 94.75 -62.39
CA ASN A 126 14.35 95.56 -61.68
C ASN A 126 12.92 95.12 -62.00
N ALA A 127 12.62 94.88 -63.28
CA ALA A 127 11.30 94.48 -63.72
C ALA A 127 10.89 93.11 -63.15
N VAL A 128 11.82 92.15 -63.15
CA VAL A 128 11.61 90.79 -62.62
C VAL A 128 11.42 90.78 -61.10
N SER A 129 12.23 91.55 -60.37
CA SER A 129 12.16 91.62 -58.90
C SER A 129 10.83 92.20 -58.40
N ALA A 130 10.31 93.21 -59.09
CA ALA A 130 9.01 93.81 -58.76
C ALA A 130 7.85 92.81 -58.97
N ALA A 131 7.87 92.06 -60.08
CA ALA A 131 6.85 91.05 -60.38
C ALA A 131 6.85 89.90 -59.36
N ARG A 132 8.04 89.40 -58.97
CA ARG A 132 8.17 88.31 -57.99
C ARG A 132 7.63 88.69 -56.60
N SER A 133 7.87 89.92 -56.14
CA SER A 133 7.41 90.38 -54.81
C SER A 133 5.88 90.44 -54.70
N ARG A 134 5.21 90.90 -55.77
CA ARG A 134 3.74 91.01 -55.80
C ARG A 134 3.07 89.63 -55.75
N ARG A 135 3.62 88.64 -56.47
CA ARG A 135 3.11 87.27 -56.49
C ARG A 135 3.22 86.59 -55.12
N ALA A 136 4.34 86.78 -54.42
CA ALA A 136 4.57 86.18 -53.10
C ALA A 136 3.61 86.67 -52.01
N LEU A 137 3.15 87.93 -52.06
CA LEU A 137 2.19 88.48 -51.10
C LEU A 137 0.81 87.84 -51.25
N SER A 138 0.35 87.68 -52.50
CA SER A 138 -0.95 87.08 -52.81
C SER A 138 -1.02 85.60 -52.39
N ASP A 139 0.03 84.83 -52.68
CA ASP A 139 0.11 83.41 -52.30
C ASP A 139 0.08 83.20 -50.77
N ARG A 140 0.64 84.14 -49.99
CA ARG A 140 0.65 84.05 -48.52
C ARG A 140 -0.75 84.25 -47.93
N ASN A 141 -1.49 85.26 -48.37
CA ASN A 141 -2.83 85.55 -47.84
C ASN A 141 -3.80 84.40 -48.13
N ARG A 142 -3.82 83.90 -49.37
CA ARG A 142 -4.67 82.75 -49.75
C ARG A 142 -4.38 81.49 -48.93
N ARG A 143 -3.11 81.27 -48.57
CA ARG A 143 -2.69 80.13 -47.75
C ARG A 143 -3.20 80.22 -46.31
N LEU A 144 -3.24 81.42 -45.71
CA LEU A 144 -3.77 81.62 -44.36
C LEU A 144 -5.28 81.36 -44.28
N GLU A 145 -6.05 81.88 -45.24
CA GLU A 145 -7.50 81.62 -45.33
C GLU A 145 -7.81 80.12 -45.45
N THR A 146 -7.08 79.42 -46.31
CA THR A 146 -7.27 77.97 -46.50
C THR A 146 -6.93 77.17 -45.24
N LEU A 147 -5.95 77.61 -44.43
CA LEU A 147 -5.60 76.92 -43.20
C LEU A 147 -6.67 77.09 -42.12
N ILE A 148 -7.25 78.28 -42.00
CA ILE A 148 -8.31 78.56 -41.02
C ILE A 148 -9.56 77.73 -41.35
N SER A 149 -9.95 77.64 -42.63
CA SER A 149 -11.12 76.86 -43.06
C SER A 149 -10.97 75.33 -42.95
N ASN A 150 -9.76 74.80 -42.69
CA ASN A 150 -9.53 73.36 -42.55
C ASN A 150 -9.36 72.93 -41.08
N LEU A 151 -9.43 73.85 -40.11
CA LEU A 151 -9.35 73.50 -38.69
C LEU A 151 -10.73 73.04 -38.20
N PRO A 152 -10.84 71.87 -37.55
CA PRO A 152 -12.11 71.34 -37.04
C PRO A 152 -12.50 72.09 -35.77
N GLY A 153 -13.09 73.27 -35.92
CA GLY A 153 -13.45 74.16 -34.82
C GLY A 153 -13.63 75.62 -35.23
N ILE A 154 -13.77 76.48 -34.23
CA ILE A 154 -14.03 77.91 -34.37
C ILE A 154 -12.78 78.68 -33.99
N VAL A 155 -12.29 79.53 -34.88
CA VAL A 155 -11.26 80.53 -34.59
C VAL A 155 -11.97 81.85 -34.35
N TYR A 156 -11.70 82.47 -33.21
CA TYR A 156 -12.38 83.70 -32.81
C TYR A 156 -11.39 84.78 -32.34
N ARG A 157 -11.87 86.02 -32.40
CA ARG A 157 -11.30 87.18 -31.69
C ARG A 157 -12.44 87.92 -31.01
N CYS A 158 -12.31 88.24 -29.73
CA CYS A 158 -13.33 88.95 -28.96
C CYS A 158 -12.72 89.99 -28.03
N GLU A 159 -13.54 90.95 -27.58
CA GLU A 159 -13.15 91.84 -26.49
C GLU A 159 -13.18 91.10 -25.14
N ASN A 160 -12.33 91.53 -24.21
CA ASN A 160 -12.29 90.96 -22.87
C ASN A 160 -13.39 91.56 -21.97
N ASP A 161 -14.64 91.19 -22.24
CA ASP A 161 -15.84 91.59 -21.50
C ASP A 161 -16.66 90.34 -21.09
N PRO A 162 -17.40 90.35 -19.95
CA PRO A 162 -18.21 89.20 -19.52
C PRO A 162 -19.20 88.65 -20.55
N ASP A 163 -19.65 89.50 -21.47
CA ASP A 163 -20.58 89.14 -22.54
C ASP A 163 -19.86 88.51 -23.76
N TRP A 164 -18.53 88.61 -23.81
CA TRP A 164 -17.66 88.09 -24.87
C TRP A 164 -18.06 88.52 -26.29
N PRO A 165 -18.13 89.83 -26.58
CA PRO A 165 -18.52 90.32 -27.90
C PRO A 165 -17.46 89.95 -28.94
N MET A 166 -17.86 89.24 -29.99
CA MET A 166 -16.94 88.72 -31.00
C MET A 166 -16.64 89.78 -32.05
N GLU A 167 -15.35 90.08 -32.27
CA GLU A 167 -14.87 90.95 -33.36
C GLU A 167 -14.67 90.16 -34.67
N PHE A 168 -14.29 88.88 -34.55
CA PHE A 168 -14.05 88.00 -35.68
C PHE A 168 -14.39 86.56 -35.30
N VAL A 169 -15.08 85.86 -36.20
CA VAL A 169 -15.37 84.43 -36.08
C VAL A 169 -15.15 83.79 -37.45
N ALA A 170 -14.43 82.67 -37.48
CA ALA A 170 -14.24 81.85 -38.66
C ALA A 170 -14.13 80.37 -38.29
N GLY A 171 -14.25 79.48 -39.30
CA GLY A 171 -14.28 78.04 -39.08
C GLY A 171 -15.71 77.50 -38.97
N GLU A 172 -15.88 76.37 -38.29
CA GLU A 172 -17.11 75.55 -38.24
C GLU A 172 -18.15 76.10 -37.24
N CYS A 173 -18.29 77.43 -37.13
CA CYS A 173 -19.18 78.07 -36.15
C CYS A 173 -20.67 77.72 -36.36
N GLU A 174 -21.15 77.69 -37.60
CA GLU A 174 -22.54 77.34 -37.93
C GLU A 174 -22.83 75.87 -37.64
N GLU A 175 -21.90 74.95 -37.95
CA GLU A 175 -22.07 73.52 -37.69
C GLU A 175 -22.06 73.21 -36.18
N ILE A 176 -21.20 73.88 -35.41
CA ILE A 176 -21.00 73.63 -33.98
C ILE A 176 -22.08 74.33 -33.14
N THR A 177 -22.43 75.57 -33.45
CA THR A 177 -23.32 76.39 -32.61
C THR A 177 -24.73 76.57 -33.19
N GLY A 178 -24.91 76.36 -34.50
CA GLY A 178 -26.14 76.69 -35.22
C GLY A 178 -26.27 78.16 -35.62
N TYR A 179 -25.29 79.01 -35.29
CA TYR A 179 -25.23 80.43 -35.66
C TYR A 179 -24.11 80.69 -36.67
N ASP A 180 -24.39 81.48 -37.70
CA ASP A 180 -23.37 81.90 -38.65
C ASP A 180 -22.40 82.93 -38.05
N ALA A 181 -21.21 83.06 -38.64
CA ALA A 181 -20.17 83.97 -38.17
C ALA A 181 -20.62 85.44 -38.15
N ALA A 182 -21.54 85.84 -39.05
CA ALA A 182 -22.01 87.22 -39.12
C ALA A 182 -22.90 87.56 -37.92
N THR A 183 -23.75 86.61 -37.51
CA THR A 183 -24.68 86.73 -36.38
C THR A 183 -23.95 86.78 -35.05
N LEU A 184 -22.86 86.00 -34.91
CA LEU A 184 -22.02 86.00 -33.71
C LEU A 184 -21.22 87.30 -33.56
N VAL A 185 -20.96 88.02 -34.65
CA VAL A 185 -20.23 89.30 -34.66
C VAL A 185 -21.19 90.50 -34.58
N SER A 186 -22.47 90.34 -34.94
CA SER A 186 -23.42 91.47 -35.09
C SER A 186 -24.11 91.93 -33.80
N ASP A 187 -23.63 91.55 -32.61
CA ASP A 187 -24.29 91.76 -31.31
C ASP A 187 -25.75 91.21 -31.25
N ASP A 188 -26.20 90.46 -32.25
CA ASP A 188 -27.55 89.86 -32.30
C ASP A 188 -27.63 88.58 -31.44
N VAL A 189 -26.50 87.89 -31.24
CA VAL A 189 -26.34 86.71 -30.38
C VAL A 189 -25.06 86.89 -29.57
N ILE A 190 -25.20 86.95 -28.24
CA ILE A 190 -24.10 87.21 -27.32
C ILE A 190 -23.53 85.88 -26.83
N TRP A 191 -22.22 85.65 -27.01
CA TRP A 191 -21.61 84.37 -26.64
C TRP A 191 -21.75 84.05 -25.14
N GLY A 192 -21.57 85.05 -24.27
CA GLY A 192 -21.72 84.89 -22.81
C GLY A 192 -23.16 84.64 -22.34
N GLU A 193 -24.15 85.26 -22.99
CA GLU A 193 -25.56 85.23 -22.54
C GLU A 193 -26.42 84.20 -23.28
N ASP A 194 -26.26 84.05 -24.60
CA ASP A 194 -27.14 83.24 -25.43
C ASP A 194 -26.55 81.85 -25.73
N VAL A 195 -25.22 81.74 -25.84
CA VAL A 195 -24.53 80.50 -26.24
C VAL A 195 -23.99 79.73 -25.03
N LEU A 196 -23.36 80.40 -24.07
CA LEU A 196 -22.74 79.76 -22.90
C LEU A 196 -23.79 79.24 -21.90
N HIS A 197 -23.65 77.97 -21.49
CA HIS A 197 -24.56 77.36 -20.52
C HIS A 197 -24.54 78.11 -19.17
N PRO A 198 -25.71 78.42 -18.56
CA PRO A 198 -25.79 79.26 -17.35
C PRO A 198 -24.88 78.84 -16.20
N ASP A 199 -24.83 77.53 -15.87
CA ASP A 199 -23.98 77.00 -14.80
C ASP A 199 -22.47 77.17 -15.02
N ASP A 200 -22.03 77.39 -16.27
CA ASP A 200 -20.62 77.45 -16.63
C ASP A 200 -20.11 78.90 -16.78
N ARG A 201 -20.98 79.92 -16.74
CA ARG A 201 -20.64 81.34 -16.99
C ARG A 201 -19.61 81.90 -15.99
N ASP A 202 -19.93 81.83 -14.70
CA ASP A 202 -19.07 82.35 -13.63
C ASP A 202 -17.72 81.63 -13.63
N ARG A 203 -17.74 80.30 -13.78
CA ARG A 203 -16.54 79.46 -13.83
C ARG A 203 -15.65 79.84 -15.02
N MET A 204 -16.24 80.09 -16.18
CA MET A 204 -15.51 80.43 -17.40
C MET A 204 -14.86 81.82 -17.26
N TRP A 205 -15.61 82.82 -16.78
CA TRP A 205 -15.06 84.15 -16.51
C TRP A 205 -13.88 84.11 -15.54
N GLU A 206 -14.03 83.45 -14.38
CA GLU A 206 -12.97 83.35 -13.38
C GLU A 206 -11.73 82.63 -13.90
N ALA A 207 -11.91 81.49 -14.58
CA ALA A 207 -10.81 80.71 -15.14
C ALA A 207 -10.03 81.51 -16.19
N THR A 208 -10.73 82.20 -17.09
CA THR A 208 -10.12 83.01 -18.14
C THR A 208 -9.40 84.23 -17.54
N GLN A 209 -10.04 85.02 -16.67
CA GLN A 209 -9.38 86.17 -16.05
C GLN A 209 -8.15 85.78 -15.22
N SER A 210 -8.17 84.62 -14.54
CA SER A 210 -7.02 84.11 -13.79
C SER A 210 -5.80 83.89 -14.69
N ALA A 211 -6.00 83.21 -15.82
CA ALA A 211 -4.95 82.92 -16.79
C ALA A 211 -4.45 84.17 -17.52
N LEU A 212 -5.37 85.08 -17.90
CA LEU A 212 -5.02 86.32 -18.59
C LEU A 212 -4.17 87.26 -17.71
N ASN A 213 -4.47 87.36 -16.41
CA ASN A 213 -3.62 88.09 -15.46
C ASN A 213 -2.20 87.49 -15.35
N GLY A 214 -2.06 86.18 -15.52
CA GLY A 214 -0.79 85.47 -15.58
C GLY A 214 -0.01 85.66 -16.89
N ARG A 215 -0.63 86.28 -17.92
CA ARG A 215 -0.13 86.33 -19.31
C ARG A 215 0.10 84.93 -19.92
N GLU A 216 -0.65 83.95 -19.47
CA GLU A 216 -0.61 82.58 -20.00
C GLU A 216 -1.82 82.32 -20.91
N PRO A 217 -1.70 81.42 -21.91
CA PRO A 217 -2.86 80.90 -22.61
C PRO A 217 -3.78 80.17 -21.63
N PHE A 218 -5.09 80.35 -21.76
CA PHE A 218 -6.07 79.60 -20.99
C PHE A 218 -6.55 78.38 -21.76
N GLU A 219 -6.88 77.32 -21.02
CA GLU A 219 -7.56 76.13 -21.54
C GLU A 219 -8.76 75.84 -20.66
N VAL A 220 -9.95 75.79 -21.24
CA VAL A 220 -11.20 75.57 -20.51
C VAL A 220 -12.09 74.57 -21.24
N THR A 221 -12.94 73.89 -20.47
CA THR A 221 -13.98 73.01 -21.01
C THR A 221 -15.32 73.40 -20.41
N TYR A 222 -16.30 73.66 -21.27
CA TYR A 222 -17.60 74.19 -20.85
C TYR A 222 -18.70 73.73 -21.80
N ARG A 223 -19.95 73.92 -21.37
CA ARG A 223 -21.13 73.57 -22.14
C ARG A 223 -21.68 74.79 -22.87
N ILE A 224 -22.15 74.58 -24.10
CA ILE A 224 -22.92 75.56 -24.86
C ILE A 224 -24.33 75.05 -25.14
N TRP A 225 -25.25 75.98 -25.37
CA TRP A 225 -26.51 75.75 -26.05
C TRP A 225 -26.37 76.09 -27.52
N THR A 226 -26.73 75.14 -28.37
CA THR A 226 -26.86 75.38 -29.81
C THR A 226 -28.20 76.07 -30.13
N ALA A 227 -28.33 76.64 -31.32
CA ALA A 227 -29.56 77.31 -31.77
C ALA A 227 -30.82 76.40 -31.76
N ASP A 228 -30.64 75.09 -31.90
CA ASP A 228 -31.69 74.06 -31.82
C ASP A 228 -31.93 73.54 -30.40
N GLY A 229 -31.19 74.03 -29.41
CA GLY A 229 -31.38 73.70 -28.00
C GLY A 229 -30.77 72.37 -27.58
N GLU A 230 -29.68 71.94 -28.22
CA GLU A 230 -28.83 70.84 -27.74
C GLU A 230 -27.71 71.36 -26.83
N ILE A 231 -27.25 70.52 -25.90
CA ILE A 231 -26.07 70.81 -25.09
C ILE A 231 -24.86 70.17 -25.74
N ARG A 232 -23.83 70.96 -26.04
CA ARG A 232 -22.54 70.46 -26.54
C ARG A 232 -21.40 70.87 -25.62
N TRP A 233 -20.38 70.02 -25.51
CA TRP A 233 -19.18 70.28 -24.71
C TRP A 233 -18.07 70.85 -25.57
N MET A 234 -17.67 72.08 -25.28
CA MET A 234 -16.58 72.78 -25.95
C MET A 234 -15.28 72.66 -25.16
N TRP A 235 -14.18 72.43 -25.86
CA TRP A 235 -12.84 72.70 -25.36
C TRP A 235 -12.29 73.93 -26.06
N GLU A 236 -11.82 74.90 -25.29
CA GLU A 236 -11.32 76.16 -25.79
C GLU A 236 -9.90 76.41 -25.32
N ARG A 237 -9.08 76.95 -26.23
CA ARG A 237 -7.77 77.50 -25.93
C ARG A 237 -7.64 78.91 -26.47
N GLY A 238 -7.48 79.89 -25.60
CA GLY A 238 -7.34 81.31 -25.96
C GLY A 238 -6.13 81.99 -25.32
N ARG A 239 -5.79 83.17 -25.80
CA ARG A 239 -4.75 84.05 -25.23
C ARG A 239 -5.11 85.51 -25.40
N ALA A 240 -4.63 86.37 -24.49
CA ALA A 240 -4.72 87.82 -24.67
C ALA A 240 -3.69 88.33 -25.69
N ILE A 241 -4.12 89.28 -26.51
CA ILE A 241 -3.27 90.14 -27.32
C ILE A 241 -3.22 91.51 -26.62
N SER A 242 -2.02 91.98 -26.32
CA SER A 242 -1.80 93.27 -25.65
C SER A 242 -1.47 94.36 -26.66
N GLY A 243 -2.08 95.54 -26.49
CA GLY A 243 -1.73 96.73 -27.27
C GLY A 243 -0.44 97.40 -26.77
N ASP A 244 0.00 98.47 -27.45
CA ASP A 244 1.25 99.22 -27.17
C ASP A 244 1.34 99.81 -25.73
N GLY A 245 0.25 99.79 -24.95
CA GLY A 245 0.16 100.27 -23.56
C GLY A 245 0.21 99.20 -22.46
N GLY A 246 0.19 97.90 -22.80
CA GLY A 246 0.22 96.80 -21.83
C GLY A 246 -1.14 96.35 -21.28
N ASP A 247 -2.22 97.03 -21.64
CA ASP A 247 -3.60 96.58 -21.42
C ASP A 247 -4.00 95.50 -22.46
N ILE A 248 -4.93 94.62 -22.10
CA ILE A 248 -5.46 93.58 -23.00
C ILE A 248 -6.34 94.27 -24.04
N GLU A 249 -5.97 94.14 -25.32
CA GLU A 249 -6.70 94.73 -26.44
C GLU A 249 -7.82 93.80 -26.89
N CYS A 250 -7.54 92.49 -27.01
CA CYS A 250 -8.52 91.47 -27.39
C CYS A 250 -8.03 90.09 -26.96
N ILE A 251 -8.91 89.09 -27.09
CA ILE A 251 -8.60 87.68 -26.88
C ILE A 251 -8.76 86.96 -28.21
N GLU A 252 -7.76 86.16 -28.57
CA GLU A 252 -7.80 85.31 -29.75
C GLU A 252 -7.68 83.85 -29.32
N GLY A 253 -8.48 82.97 -29.93
CA GLY A 253 -8.51 81.57 -29.52
C GLY A 253 -9.13 80.62 -30.53
N PHE A 254 -9.17 79.36 -30.13
CA PHE A 254 -9.73 78.24 -30.87
C PHE A 254 -10.65 77.41 -29.99
N ILE A 255 -11.82 77.06 -30.50
CA ILE A 255 -12.87 76.28 -29.81
C ILE A 255 -13.17 75.03 -30.64
N THR A 256 -13.22 73.86 -30.01
CA THR A 256 -13.58 72.59 -30.66
C THR A 256 -14.63 71.83 -29.87
N ASP A 257 -15.47 71.07 -30.56
CA ASP A 257 -16.42 70.16 -29.94
C ASP A 257 -15.72 68.91 -29.37
N VAL A 258 -16.02 68.55 -28.12
CA VAL A 258 -15.53 67.36 -27.41
C VAL A 258 -16.66 66.53 -26.79
N THR A 259 -17.89 66.68 -27.29
CA THR A 259 -19.12 66.03 -26.77
C THR A 259 -19.02 64.51 -26.81
N GLU A 260 -18.68 63.91 -27.95
CA GLU A 260 -18.59 62.44 -28.10
C GLU A 260 -17.58 61.82 -27.12
N ARG A 261 -16.45 62.52 -26.89
CA ARG A 261 -15.44 62.09 -25.90
C ARG A 261 -16.01 62.09 -24.49
N LYS A 262 -16.78 63.12 -24.12
CA LYS A 262 -17.37 63.28 -22.79
C LYS A 262 -18.48 62.28 -22.50
N GLU A 263 -19.32 61.95 -23.48
CA GLU A 263 -20.37 60.94 -23.34
C GLU A 263 -19.80 59.52 -23.15
N ARG A 264 -18.70 59.21 -23.86
CA ARG A 264 -18.01 57.92 -23.72
C ARG A 264 -17.35 57.75 -22.34
N GLU A 265 -16.73 58.80 -21.81
CA GLU A 265 -16.18 58.83 -20.44
C GLU A 265 -17.27 58.55 -19.38
N GLN A 266 -18.41 59.24 -19.48
CA GLN A 266 -19.51 59.07 -18.52
C GLN A 266 -20.16 57.68 -18.60
N THR A 267 -20.26 57.11 -19.80
CA THR A 267 -20.83 55.77 -20.00
C THR A 267 -19.96 54.70 -19.33
N LEU A 268 -18.63 54.79 -19.47
CA LEU A 268 -17.69 53.88 -18.82
C LEU A 268 -17.74 53.95 -17.29
N GLU A 269 -17.81 55.16 -16.72
CA GLU A 269 -17.97 55.33 -15.26
C GLU A 269 -19.28 54.73 -14.75
N ARG A 270 -20.35 54.84 -15.54
CA ARG A 270 -21.64 54.23 -15.23
C ARG A 270 -21.56 52.71 -15.23
N TYR A 271 -20.88 52.10 -16.20
CA TYR A 271 -20.69 50.64 -16.24
C TYR A 271 -19.84 50.13 -15.09
N ARG A 272 -18.73 50.81 -14.79
CA ARG A 272 -17.88 50.48 -13.64
C ARG A 272 -18.69 50.48 -12.34
N SER A 273 -19.49 51.52 -12.12
CA SER A 273 -20.35 51.63 -10.94
C SER A 273 -21.39 50.50 -10.83
N MET A 274 -21.95 50.01 -11.95
CA MET A 274 -22.92 48.91 -11.93
C MET A 274 -22.27 47.55 -11.61
N VAL A 275 -21.09 47.30 -12.18
CA VAL A 275 -20.34 46.04 -12.01
C VAL A 275 -19.72 45.97 -10.60
N ASP A 276 -19.23 47.09 -10.07
CA ASP A 276 -18.72 47.21 -8.70
C ASP A 276 -19.77 46.94 -7.62
N ALA A 277 -21.03 47.32 -7.88
CA ALA A 277 -22.13 47.06 -6.95
C ALA A 277 -22.54 45.58 -6.83
N MET A 278 -22.00 44.67 -7.67
CA MET A 278 -22.35 43.25 -7.66
C MET A 278 -21.57 42.48 -6.57
N PRO A 279 -22.23 41.60 -5.78
CA PRO A 279 -21.60 40.81 -4.71
C PRO A 279 -20.87 39.55 -5.21
N HIS A 280 -20.54 39.50 -6.51
CA HIS A 280 -19.92 38.37 -7.18
C HIS A 280 -18.82 38.87 -8.11
N SER A 281 -17.84 38.04 -8.43
CA SER A 281 -16.80 38.38 -9.39
C SER A 281 -17.45 38.67 -10.75
N ALA A 282 -17.37 39.91 -11.22
CA ALA A 282 -18.04 40.37 -12.42
C ALA A 282 -17.13 41.27 -13.28
N CYS A 283 -17.31 41.19 -14.59
CA CYS A 283 -16.58 42.00 -15.55
C CYS A 283 -17.38 42.21 -16.84
N ILE A 284 -16.89 43.12 -17.67
CA ILE A 284 -17.30 43.29 -19.06
C ILE A 284 -16.10 42.94 -19.93
N TYR A 285 -16.31 42.05 -20.89
CA TYR A 285 -15.33 41.71 -21.91
C TYR A 285 -15.55 42.50 -23.20
N ASP A 286 -14.46 42.83 -23.89
CA ASP A 286 -14.50 43.27 -25.28
C ASP A 286 -14.76 42.11 -26.26
N ALA A 287 -14.85 42.41 -27.56
CA ALA A 287 -15.08 41.42 -28.61
C ALA A 287 -13.99 40.34 -28.70
N ASP A 288 -12.78 40.62 -28.22
CA ASP A 288 -11.63 39.69 -28.24
C ASP A 288 -11.55 38.81 -26.98
N GLY A 289 -12.33 39.14 -25.93
CA GLY A 289 -12.32 38.44 -24.64
C GLY A 289 -11.32 39.03 -23.64
N ARG A 290 -10.96 40.30 -23.78
CA ARG A 290 -10.15 41.04 -22.80
C ARG A 290 -11.03 41.80 -21.85
N PHE A 291 -10.55 42.03 -20.63
CA PHE A 291 -11.28 42.79 -19.64
C PHE A 291 -11.40 44.27 -20.04
N ALA A 292 -12.60 44.77 -20.26
CA ALA A 292 -12.89 46.20 -20.43
C ALA A 292 -13.22 46.86 -19.07
N VAL A 293 -14.00 46.17 -18.25
CA VAL A 293 -14.39 46.60 -16.88
C VAL A 293 -14.27 45.41 -15.95
N VAL A 294 -13.78 45.63 -14.73
CA VAL A 294 -13.54 44.61 -13.70
C VAL A 294 -14.02 45.16 -12.37
N ASN A 295 -14.75 44.37 -11.58
CA ASN A 295 -15.06 44.75 -10.21
C ASN A 295 -14.03 44.28 -9.18
N ASP A 296 -14.09 44.89 -8.00
CA ASP A 296 -13.23 44.55 -6.86
C ASP A 296 -13.29 43.07 -6.48
N HIS A 297 -14.48 42.44 -6.51
CA HIS A 297 -14.64 41.02 -6.18
C HIS A 297 -13.89 40.09 -7.16
N LEU A 298 -13.80 40.47 -8.44
CA LEU A 298 -13.02 39.72 -9.42
C LEU A 298 -11.52 40.02 -9.28
N ALA A 299 -11.15 41.26 -8.97
CA ALA A 299 -9.76 41.64 -8.73
C ALA A 299 -9.18 40.91 -7.50
N GLU A 300 -9.93 40.85 -6.40
CA GLU A 300 -9.60 40.07 -5.20
C GLU A 300 -9.45 38.58 -5.51
N PHE A 301 -10.40 38.00 -6.25
CA PHE A 301 -10.32 36.61 -6.70
C PHE A 301 -9.05 36.36 -7.54
N MET A 302 -8.72 37.27 -8.46
CA MET A 302 -7.52 37.17 -9.30
C MET A 302 -6.22 37.56 -8.57
N GLY A 303 -6.29 38.03 -7.32
CA GLY A 303 -5.15 38.44 -6.49
C GLY A 303 -4.35 39.62 -7.06
N THR A 304 -4.99 40.53 -7.77
CA THR A 304 -4.34 41.67 -8.48
C THR A 304 -5.23 42.91 -8.41
N ALA A 305 -4.70 44.07 -8.80
CA ALA A 305 -5.47 45.31 -8.87
C ALA A 305 -6.37 45.34 -10.13
N PRO A 306 -7.55 45.98 -10.09
CA PRO A 306 -8.42 46.11 -11.25
C PRO A 306 -7.71 46.71 -12.47
N GLU A 307 -6.82 47.69 -12.28
CA GLU A 307 -6.10 48.33 -13.39
C GLU A 307 -5.13 47.40 -14.13
N GLU A 308 -4.60 46.37 -13.46
CA GLU A 308 -3.68 45.41 -14.07
C GLU A 308 -4.42 44.37 -14.91
N LEU A 309 -5.71 44.16 -14.65
CA LEU A 309 -6.56 43.22 -15.38
C LEU A 309 -7.13 43.85 -16.66
N VAL A 310 -7.46 45.14 -16.65
CA VAL A 310 -8.03 45.83 -17.82
C VAL A 310 -7.09 45.71 -19.03
N GLY A 311 -7.63 45.27 -20.17
CA GLY A 311 -6.90 45.02 -21.42
C GLY A 311 -6.20 43.66 -21.51
N THR A 312 -6.11 42.89 -20.42
CA THR A 312 -5.53 41.54 -20.43
C THR A 312 -6.56 40.48 -20.88
N LYS A 313 -6.07 39.33 -21.37
CA LYS A 313 -6.95 38.21 -21.77
C LYS A 313 -7.43 37.43 -20.56
N SER A 314 -8.71 37.04 -20.56
CA SER A 314 -9.29 36.26 -19.49
C SER A 314 -9.03 34.75 -19.66
N VAL A 315 -8.50 34.12 -18.60
CA VAL A 315 -8.37 32.65 -18.52
C VAL A 315 -9.73 31.96 -18.67
N LEU A 316 -10.80 32.55 -18.12
CA LEU A 316 -12.16 32.01 -18.23
C LEU A 316 -12.60 31.92 -19.70
N VAL A 317 -12.33 32.96 -20.50
CA VAL A 317 -12.71 32.99 -21.92
C VAL A 317 -11.84 32.03 -22.74
N GLU A 318 -10.56 31.88 -22.40
CA GLU A 318 -9.68 30.92 -23.06
C GLU A 318 -10.13 29.47 -22.83
N GLU A 319 -10.53 29.11 -21.62
CA GLU A 319 -11.04 27.77 -21.32
C GLU A 319 -12.43 27.51 -21.94
N ILE A 320 -13.32 28.50 -21.93
CA ILE A 320 -14.62 28.40 -22.64
C ILE A 320 -14.44 28.13 -24.13
N ARG A 321 -13.40 28.70 -24.75
CA ARG A 321 -13.05 28.46 -26.16
C ARG A 321 -12.44 27.07 -26.38
N ALA A 322 -11.81 26.48 -25.37
CA ALA A 322 -11.10 25.21 -25.47
C ALA A 322 -11.97 23.99 -25.17
N GLU A 323 -12.94 24.13 -24.26
CA GLU A 323 -13.69 23.00 -23.69
C GLU A 323 -14.99 22.67 -24.45
N ALA A 324 -15.53 23.60 -25.25
CA ALA A 324 -16.81 23.44 -25.94
C ALA A 324 -16.68 23.02 -27.42
N ASP A 325 -17.68 22.29 -27.95
CA ASP A 325 -17.86 22.10 -29.39
C ASP A 325 -18.23 23.45 -30.06
N GLY A 326 -17.21 24.18 -30.51
CA GLY A 326 -17.31 25.53 -31.08
C GLY A 326 -16.75 26.62 -30.16
N ASP A 327 -16.97 27.90 -30.50
CA ASP A 327 -16.58 29.04 -29.65
C ASP A 327 -17.86 29.72 -29.12
N PRO A 328 -18.35 29.34 -27.93
CA PRO A 328 -19.58 29.89 -27.35
C PRO A 328 -19.48 31.40 -27.08
N PHE A 329 -18.27 31.88 -26.80
CA PHE A 329 -18.00 33.30 -26.59
C PHE A 329 -18.14 34.08 -27.90
N ARG A 330 -17.57 33.56 -28.99
CA ARG A 330 -17.73 34.14 -30.33
C ARG A 330 -19.19 34.14 -30.77
N ALA A 331 -19.96 33.11 -30.44
CA ALA A 331 -21.40 33.08 -30.71
C ALA A 331 -22.16 34.19 -29.96
N LEU A 332 -21.73 34.57 -28.75
CA LEU A 332 -22.27 35.75 -28.04
C LEU A 332 -21.89 37.06 -28.74
N VAL A 333 -20.61 37.22 -29.10
CA VAL A 333 -20.10 38.42 -29.79
C VAL A 333 -20.78 38.62 -31.15
N ALA A 334 -20.97 37.54 -31.91
CA ALA A 334 -21.63 37.57 -33.23
C ALA A 334 -23.15 37.76 -33.16
N GLY A 335 -23.75 37.78 -31.97
CA GLY A 335 -25.19 37.91 -31.78
C GLY A 335 -26.00 36.64 -32.10
N GLU A 336 -25.34 35.51 -32.39
CA GLU A 336 -25.98 34.20 -32.60
C GLU A 336 -26.58 33.65 -31.29
N ARG A 337 -26.04 34.09 -30.15
CA ARG A 337 -26.47 33.73 -28.80
C ARG A 337 -26.55 34.98 -27.93
N GLN A 338 -27.53 35.00 -27.03
CA GLN A 338 -27.74 36.13 -26.10
C GLN A 338 -27.14 35.88 -24.72
N THR A 339 -27.15 34.63 -24.24
CA THR A 339 -26.56 34.25 -22.94
C THR A 339 -25.92 32.87 -23.01
N PHE A 340 -24.91 32.64 -22.18
CA PHE A 340 -24.23 31.36 -22.03
C PHE A 340 -23.93 31.11 -20.54
N ARG A 341 -24.00 29.86 -20.11
CA ARG A 341 -23.67 29.45 -18.74
C ARG A 341 -22.96 28.11 -18.75
N GLY A 342 -22.09 27.90 -17.77
CA GLY A 342 -21.35 26.66 -17.60
C GLY A 342 -20.51 26.67 -16.34
N GLU A 343 -19.90 25.53 -16.04
CA GLU A 343 -18.87 25.41 -15.02
C GLU A 343 -17.55 25.15 -15.74
N VAL A 344 -16.46 25.78 -15.27
CA VAL A 344 -15.11 25.51 -15.77
C VAL A 344 -14.17 25.28 -14.60
N GLU A 345 -13.29 24.28 -14.74
CA GLU A 345 -12.26 23.99 -13.77
C GLU A 345 -10.89 24.39 -14.36
N ALA A 346 -10.31 25.46 -13.83
CA ALA A 346 -9.08 26.03 -14.38
C ALA A 346 -8.16 26.57 -13.27
N ARG A 347 -6.94 26.93 -13.65
CA ARG A 347 -5.99 27.59 -12.76
C ARG A 347 -6.02 29.09 -12.99
N PHE A 348 -6.67 29.80 -12.08
CA PHE A 348 -6.76 31.25 -12.10
C PHE A 348 -5.52 31.88 -11.44
N PRO A 349 -4.96 32.96 -12.00
CA PRO A 349 -3.94 33.77 -11.34
C PRO A 349 -4.43 34.25 -9.97
N GLY A 350 -3.55 34.29 -8.97
CA GLY A 350 -3.87 34.73 -7.59
C GLY A 350 -4.69 33.75 -6.75
N HIS A 351 -5.63 33.00 -7.34
CA HIS A 351 -6.51 32.05 -6.62
C HIS A 351 -6.02 30.59 -6.66
N GLY A 352 -5.32 30.21 -7.73
CA GLY A 352 -4.94 28.81 -7.96
C GLY A 352 -6.02 28.02 -8.70
N ARG A 353 -6.14 26.72 -8.41
CA ARG A 353 -7.11 25.85 -9.09
C ARG A 353 -8.49 26.05 -8.47
N ALA A 354 -9.48 26.39 -9.29
CA ALA A 354 -10.85 26.58 -8.84
C ALA A 354 -11.88 26.16 -9.89
N ILE A 355 -13.06 25.80 -9.42
CA ILE A 355 -14.25 25.53 -10.21
C ILE A 355 -15.14 26.76 -10.17
N VAL A 356 -15.30 27.42 -11.31
CA VAL A 356 -16.11 28.64 -11.43
C VAL A 356 -17.38 28.33 -12.21
N ASP A 357 -18.53 28.53 -11.56
CA ASP A 357 -19.84 28.58 -12.21
C ASP A 357 -20.02 29.99 -12.79
N TYR A 358 -20.12 30.08 -14.11
CA TYR A 358 -20.14 31.35 -14.82
C TYR A 358 -21.42 31.54 -15.63
N ARG A 359 -21.75 32.82 -15.81
CA ARG A 359 -22.80 33.27 -16.73
C ARG A 359 -22.31 34.47 -17.53
N LEU A 360 -22.36 34.35 -18.85
CA LEU A 360 -22.06 35.41 -19.80
C LEU A 360 -23.33 35.88 -20.49
N ALA A 361 -23.45 37.18 -20.72
CA ALA A 361 -24.55 37.81 -21.43
C ALA A 361 -24.03 38.90 -22.37
N ARG A 362 -24.58 38.95 -23.58
CA ARG A 362 -24.30 40.02 -24.55
C ARG A 362 -24.87 41.34 -24.04
N LEU A 363 -24.09 42.42 -24.09
CA LEU A 363 -24.49 43.77 -23.76
C LEU A 363 -24.56 44.58 -25.06
N ASP A 364 -25.77 45.02 -25.41
CA ASP A 364 -26.04 45.81 -26.61
C ASP A 364 -26.46 47.23 -26.22
N ILE A 365 -25.89 48.24 -26.87
CA ILE A 365 -26.34 49.64 -26.81
C ILE A 365 -26.69 50.06 -28.24
N ASP A 366 -27.88 50.64 -28.45
CA ASP A 366 -28.36 51.13 -29.75
C ASP A 366 -28.28 50.11 -30.92
N GLY A 367 -28.28 48.82 -30.60
CA GLY A 367 -28.22 47.72 -31.56
C GLY A 367 -26.81 47.25 -31.91
N GLU A 368 -25.78 47.90 -31.39
CA GLU A 368 -24.37 47.49 -31.51
C GLU A 368 -23.86 46.82 -30.23
N LEU A 369 -22.89 45.91 -30.40
CA LEU A 369 -22.26 45.20 -29.29
C LEU A 369 -21.36 46.18 -28.52
N ASP A 370 -21.70 46.45 -27.27
CA ASP A 370 -20.85 47.23 -26.36
C ASP A 370 -19.90 46.32 -25.56
N GLY A 371 -20.32 45.08 -25.26
CA GLY A 371 -19.44 44.10 -24.65
C GLY A 371 -20.16 42.81 -24.23
N VAL A 372 -19.47 41.97 -23.46
CA VAL A 372 -20.04 40.75 -22.86
C VAL A 372 -19.90 40.82 -21.35
N VAL A 373 -21.02 40.95 -20.64
CA VAL A 373 -21.05 40.93 -19.17
C VAL A 373 -20.86 39.49 -18.71
N ALA A 374 -19.90 39.26 -17.82
CA ALA A 374 -19.65 37.98 -17.20
C ALA A 374 -19.76 38.07 -15.68
N ILE A 375 -20.45 37.11 -15.09
CA ILE A 375 -20.54 36.91 -13.64
C ILE A 375 -20.03 35.50 -13.34
N GLY A 376 -19.05 35.39 -12.44
CA GLY A 376 -18.48 34.13 -11.99
C GLY A 376 -18.67 33.95 -10.49
N ARG A 377 -18.96 32.72 -10.08
CA ARG A 377 -19.00 32.30 -8.68
C ARG A 377 -18.06 31.12 -8.46
N ASP A 378 -17.17 31.24 -7.49
CA ASP A 378 -16.38 30.11 -7.02
C ASP A 378 -17.30 29.09 -6.31
N VAL A 379 -17.34 27.87 -6.84
CA VAL A 379 -18.09 26.73 -6.28
C VAL A 379 -17.17 25.58 -5.88
N THR A 380 -15.86 25.82 -5.79
CA THR A 380 -14.83 24.80 -5.51
C THR A 380 -15.13 24.05 -4.21
N GLU A 381 -15.30 24.74 -3.08
CA GLU A 381 -15.58 24.09 -1.79
C GLU A 381 -16.84 23.21 -1.82
N ARG A 382 -17.88 23.66 -2.52
CA ARG A 382 -19.14 22.90 -2.63
C ARG A 382 -18.93 21.63 -3.47
N ARG A 383 -18.27 21.76 -4.62
CA ARG A 383 -18.00 20.65 -5.53
C ARG A 383 -17.02 19.63 -4.95
N GLU A 384 -15.99 20.09 -4.25
CA GLU A 384 -15.07 19.21 -3.54
C GLU A 384 -15.80 18.42 -2.44
N ARG A 385 -16.70 19.06 -1.68
CA ARG A 385 -17.51 18.37 -0.66
C ARG A 385 -18.52 17.37 -1.24
N GLU A 386 -19.17 17.72 -2.36
CA GLU A 386 -20.03 16.77 -3.10
C GLU A 386 -19.21 15.55 -3.58
N ARG A 387 -18.06 15.79 -4.23
CA ARG A 387 -17.14 14.73 -4.69
C ARG A 387 -16.61 13.89 -3.53
N GLU A 388 -16.30 14.49 -2.38
CA GLU A 388 -15.83 13.79 -1.17
C GLU A 388 -16.94 12.90 -0.58
N LEU A 389 -18.19 13.37 -0.54
CA LEU A 389 -19.34 12.58 -0.09
C LEU A 389 -19.62 11.41 -1.02
N GLU A 390 -19.57 11.62 -2.35
CA GLU A 390 -19.71 10.55 -3.34
C GLU A 390 -18.57 9.54 -3.22
N ALA A 391 -17.32 9.99 -3.10
CA ALA A 391 -16.17 9.12 -2.94
C ALA A 391 -16.23 8.32 -1.63
N THR A 392 -16.69 8.94 -0.53
CA THR A 392 -16.87 8.27 0.76
C THR A 392 -18.02 7.27 0.70
N GLY A 393 -19.14 7.61 0.05
CA GLY A 393 -20.26 6.70 -0.17
C GLY A 393 -19.84 5.46 -0.96
N ALA A 394 -19.22 5.67 -2.13
CA ALA A 394 -18.71 4.59 -2.96
C ALA A 394 -17.66 3.73 -2.23
N ARG A 395 -16.81 4.36 -1.40
CA ARG A 395 -15.84 3.63 -0.57
C ARG A 395 -16.52 2.75 0.48
N LEU A 396 -17.56 3.24 1.15
CA LEU A 396 -18.29 2.47 2.17
C LEU A 396 -19.07 1.30 1.54
N GLU A 397 -19.74 1.53 0.42
CA GLU A 397 -20.39 0.47 -0.37
C GLU A 397 -19.38 -0.61 -0.76
N ALA A 398 -18.24 -0.22 -1.33
CA ALA A 398 -17.20 -1.18 -1.70
C ALA A 398 -16.67 -2.01 -0.51
N LEU A 399 -16.55 -1.42 0.68
CA LEU A 399 -16.11 -2.13 1.89
C LEU A 399 -17.15 -3.15 2.37
N VAL A 400 -18.44 -2.79 2.31
CA VAL A 400 -19.55 -3.69 2.72
C VAL A 400 -19.73 -4.81 1.69
N ASP A 401 -19.66 -4.49 0.40
CA ASP A 401 -19.92 -5.43 -0.68
C ASP A 401 -18.81 -6.48 -0.82
N ASN A 402 -17.56 -6.09 -0.57
CA ASN A 402 -16.41 -7.00 -0.63
C ASN A 402 -16.05 -7.61 0.74
N SER A 403 -16.90 -7.44 1.76
CA SER A 403 -16.69 -8.08 3.05
C SER A 403 -16.78 -9.61 2.95
N PRO A 404 -15.86 -10.37 3.55
CA PRO A 404 -15.96 -11.82 3.63
C PRO A 404 -17.07 -12.29 4.59
N ASP A 405 -17.46 -11.43 5.52
CA ASP A 405 -18.56 -11.65 6.46
C ASP A 405 -19.89 -11.20 5.83
N MET A 406 -20.96 -11.91 6.18
CA MET A 406 -22.33 -11.58 5.77
C MET A 406 -22.83 -10.40 6.61
N ILE A 407 -23.22 -9.31 5.97
CA ILE A 407 -23.65 -8.09 6.65
C ILE A 407 -25.08 -7.81 6.26
N HIS A 408 -25.95 -7.60 7.25
CA HIS A 408 -27.31 -7.15 7.01
C HIS A 408 -27.80 -6.23 8.12
N VAL A 409 -28.75 -5.38 7.76
CA VAL A 409 -29.42 -4.45 8.67
C VAL A 409 -30.84 -4.94 8.89
N LEU A 410 -31.25 -5.04 10.15
CA LEU A 410 -32.61 -5.37 10.56
C LEU A 410 -33.37 -4.10 10.96
N ASP A 411 -34.65 -4.06 10.64
CA ASP A 411 -35.61 -3.11 11.19
C ASP A 411 -36.02 -3.48 12.64
N PRO A 412 -36.79 -2.62 13.34
CA PRO A 412 -37.27 -2.92 14.70
C PRO A 412 -38.14 -4.18 14.82
N ASP A 413 -38.75 -4.63 13.73
CA ASP A 413 -39.59 -5.82 13.69
C ASP A 413 -38.76 -7.10 13.44
N GLY A 414 -37.45 -6.98 13.23
CA GLY A 414 -36.53 -8.10 12.96
C GLY A 414 -36.52 -8.55 11.51
N ARG A 415 -36.89 -7.68 10.57
CA ARG A 415 -36.85 -7.95 9.12
C ARG A 415 -35.63 -7.31 8.48
N ILE A 416 -35.09 -7.97 7.47
CA ILE A 416 -33.91 -7.48 6.73
C ILE A 416 -34.29 -6.24 5.92
N ALA A 417 -33.75 -5.09 6.31
CA ALA A 417 -33.88 -3.83 5.61
C ALA A 417 -32.79 -3.62 4.54
N ASP A 418 -31.61 -4.23 4.76
CA ASP A 418 -30.48 -4.15 3.82
C ASP A 418 -29.57 -5.38 4.01
N ALA A 419 -28.87 -5.79 2.96
CA ALA A 419 -27.96 -6.93 2.97
C ALA A 419 -26.87 -6.78 1.91
N ASN A 420 -25.64 -7.16 2.28
CA ASN A 420 -24.52 -7.21 1.34
C ASN A 420 -24.60 -8.45 0.41
N PRO A 421 -23.88 -8.45 -0.72
CA PRO A 421 -23.83 -9.57 -1.65
C PRO A 421 -23.41 -10.88 -1.00
N ARG A 422 -22.48 -10.82 -0.03
CA ARG A 422 -21.99 -12.02 0.68
C ARG A 422 -23.11 -12.80 1.37
N LEU A 423 -24.10 -12.15 1.98
CA LEU A 423 -25.27 -12.83 2.55
C LEU A 423 -26.09 -13.54 1.46
N CYS A 424 -26.29 -12.88 0.32
CA CYS A 424 -27.03 -13.44 -0.82
C CYS A 424 -26.34 -14.71 -1.36
N ASP A 425 -25.02 -14.64 -1.54
CA ASP A 425 -24.19 -15.74 -2.04
C ASP A 425 -24.23 -16.95 -1.09
N VAL A 426 -24.02 -16.74 0.21
CA VAL A 426 -23.97 -17.83 1.20
C VAL A 426 -25.33 -18.50 1.38
N LEU A 427 -26.42 -17.73 1.35
CA LEU A 427 -27.78 -18.27 1.45
C LEU A 427 -28.31 -18.83 0.12
N ASN A 428 -27.63 -18.57 -0.99
CA ASN A 428 -28.06 -18.87 -2.35
C ASN A 428 -29.47 -18.31 -2.65
N ARG A 429 -29.68 -17.03 -2.30
CA ARG A 429 -30.95 -16.30 -2.49
C ARG A 429 -30.68 -14.93 -3.10
N GLU A 430 -31.59 -14.45 -3.94
CA GLU A 430 -31.49 -13.10 -4.49
C GLU A 430 -31.79 -12.04 -3.43
N GLN A 431 -31.14 -10.87 -3.55
CA GLN A 431 -31.30 -9.76 -2.59
C GLN A 431 -32.78 -9.35 -2.43
N GLY A 432 -33.56 -9.32 -3.52
CA GLY A 432 -34.98 -8.98 -3.49
C GLY A 432 -35.86 -9.96 -2.68
N GLU A 433 -35.43 -11.21 -2.53
CA GLU A 433 -36.11 -12.21 -1.70
C GLU A 433 -35.72 -12.11 -0.22
N LEU A 434 -34.52 -11.59 0.07
CA LEU A 434 -34.04 -11.39 1.44
C LEU A 434 -34.62 -10.12 2.06
N LEU A 435 -34.78 -9.05 1.28
CA LEU A 435 -35.34 -7.80 1.78
C LEU A 435 -36.78 -7.96 2.26
N GLY A 436 -37.04 -7.55 3.50
CA GLY A 436 -38.33 -7.69 4.19
C GLY A 436 -38.57 -9.07 4.81
N THR A 437 -37.73 -10.06 4.52
CA THR A 437 -37.80 -11.39 5.14
C THR A 437 -37.40 -11.29 6.61
N ALA A 438 -38.11 -12.02 7.47
CA ALA A 438 -37.83 -12.01 8.90
C ALA A 438 -36.62 -12.90 9.23
N ILE A 439 -35.78 -12.46 10.16
CA ILE A 439 -34.51 -13.15 10.44
C ILE A 439 -34.68 -14.62 10.86
N TRP A 440 -35.76 -14.96 11.57
CA TRP A 440 -36.09 -16.34 11.99
C TRP A 440 -36.57 -17.25 10.85
N GLU A 441 -36.77 -16.75 9.63
CA GLU A 441 -36.99 -17.59 8.44
C GLU A 441 -35.67 -18.10 7.85
N ILE A 442 -34.57 -17.44 8.20
CA ILE A 442 -33.20 -17.78 7.80
C ILE A 442 -32.49 -18.49 8.96
N ASP A 443 -32.56 -17.92 10.16
CA ASP A 443 -31.97 -18.45 11.38
C ASP A 443 -32.85 -19.56 11.99
N GLU A 444 -32.37 -20.81 11.94
CA GLU A 444 -33.09 -21.96 12.49
C GLU A 444 -32.97 -22.11 14.01
N THR A 445 -32.07 -21.34 14.64
CA THR A 445 -31.78 -21.45 16.08
C THR A 445 -32.66 -20.54 16.92
N ILE A 446 -33.36 -19.59 16.29
CA ILE A 446 -34.15 -18.59 16.99
C ILE A 446 -35.60 -18.57 16.51
N ASP A 447 -36.53 -18.53 17.45
CA ASP A 447 -37.95 -18.33 17.15
C ASP A 447 -38.32 -16.82 17.16
N PRO A 448 -39.48 -16.44 16.60
CA PRO A 448 -39.88 -15.03 16.50
C PRO A 448 -40.04 -14.30 17.84
N GLU A 449 -40.42 -14.99 18.91
CA GLU A 449 -40.60 -14.36 20.24
C GLU A 449 -39.24 -14.08 20.88
N THR A 450 -38.33 -15.05 20.80
CA THR A 450 -36.94 -14.91 21.28
C THR A 450 -36.18 -13.83 20.51
N ALA A 451 -36.33 -13.78 19.18
CA ALA A 451 -35.70 -12.75 18.34
C ALA A 451 -36.17 -11.34 18.72
N ARG A 452 -37.48 -11.11 18.83
CA ARG A 452 -38.01 -9.79 19.23
C ARG A 452 -37.58 -9.41 20.64
N SER A 453 -37.60 -10.36 21.58
CA SER A 453 -37.16 -10.12 22.95
C SER A 453 -35.67 -9.75 23.03
N LEU A 454 -34.83 -10.38 22.20
CA LEU A 454 -33.41 -10.04 22.07
C LEU A 454 -33.24 -8.60 21.60
N LEU A 455 -33.92 -8.23 20.50
CA LEU A 455 -33.84 -6.91 19.88
C LEU A 455 -34.32 -5.80 20.84
N ASP A 456 -35.50 -5.96 21.43
CA ASP A 456 -36.11 -4.96 22.33
C ASP A 456 -35.27 -4.67 23.57
N ARG A 457 -34.54 -5.67 24.08
CA ARG A 457 -33.74 -5.56 25.30
C ARG A 457 -32.36 -4.93 25.07
N MET A 458 -31.91 -4.79 23.83
CA MET A 458 -30.60 -4.22 23.52
C MET A 458 -30.63 -2.69 23.60
N ALA A 459 -29.70 -2.10 24.35
CA ALA A 459 -29.50 -0.64 24.34
C ALA A 459 -28.81 -0.18 23.04
N VAL A 460 -29.00 1.08 22.65
CA VAL A 460 -28.28 1.66 21.50
C VAL A 460 -26.77 1.62 21.77
N GLY A 461 -26.01 1.05 20.82
CA GLY A 461 -24.57 0.79 20.95
C GLY A 461 -24.20 -0.51 21.67
N GLU A 462 -25.16 -1.25 22.22
CA GLU A 462 -24.93 -2.59 22.76
C GLU A 462 -24.61 -3.56 21.62
N SER A 463 -23.60 -4.40 21.82
CA SER A 463 -23.27 -5.52 20.93
C SER A 463 -23.49 -6.85 21.64
N ARG A 464 -23.97 -7.84 20.90
CA ARG A 464 -24.14 -9.22 21.37
C ARG A 464 -23.59 -10.20 20.36
N LYS A 465 -22.85 -11.18 20.87
CA LYS A 465 -22.20 -12.20 20.07
C LYS A 465 -22.73 -13.58 20.45
N PHE A 466 -23.13 -14.38 19.47
CA PHE A 466 -23.65 -15.74 19.68
C PHE A 466 -23.50 -16.58 18.41
N ASP A 467 -23.45 -17.90 18.58
CA ASP A 467 -23.47 -18.86 17.46
C ASP A 467 -24.93 -19.14 17.05
N SER A 468 -25.15 -19.32 15.75
CA SER A 468 -26.45 -19.55 15.12
C SER A 468 -26.29 -20.48 13.90
N ARG A 469 -27.40 -20.89 13.26
CA ARG A 469 -27.41 -21.67 12.02
C ARG A 469 -28.36 -21.05 11.01
N TYR A 470 -27.83 -20.70 9.85
CA TYR A 470 -28.60 -20.13 8.75
C TYR A 470 -28.98 -21.21 7.74
N ARG A 471 -30.21 -21.17 7.25
CA ARG A 471 -30.76 -22.08 6.24
C ARG A 471 -30.58 -21.50 4.84
N ARG A 472 -29.91 -22.24 3.96
CA ARG A 472 -29.79 -21.92 2.52
C ARG A 472 -31.09 -22.22 1.76
N ALA A 473 -31.19 -21.76 0.52
CA ALA A 473 -32.34 -22.04 -0.35
C ALA A 473 -32.51 -23.54 -0.70
N ASP A 474 -31.41 -24.31 -0.74
CA ASP A 474 -31.40 -25.76 -1.00
C ASP A 474 -31.79 -26.61 0.23
N GLY A 475 -32.02 -25.97 1.39
CA GLY A 475 -32.35 -26.62 2.64
C GLY A 475 -31.15 -27.05 3.49
N SER A 476 -29.91 -26.89 3.00
CA SER A 476 -28.71 -27.07 3.81
C SER A 476 -28.55 -25.93 4.83
N THR A 477 -27.74 -26.15 5.87
CA THR A 477 -27.49 -25.15 6.92
C THR A 477 -26.02 -24.75 7.01
N VAL A 478 -25.78 -23.53 7.46
CA VAL A 478 -24.46 -22.93 7.68
C VAL A 478 -24.36 -22.51 9.14
N PRO A 479 -23.39 -23.02 9.91
CA PRO A 479 -23.12 -22.48 11.23
C PRO A 479 -22.50 -21.10 11.08
N VAL A 480 -23.05 -20.11 11.78
CA VAL A 480 -22.61 -18.73 11.73
C VAL A 480 -22.37 -18.16 13.13
N GLU A 481 -21.34 -17.37 13.29
CA GLU A 481 -21.11 -16.56 14.48
C GLU A 481 -21.65 -15.16 14.20
N VAL A 482 -22.72 -14.77 14.91
CA VAL A 482 -23.42 -13.50 14.70
C VAL A 482 -22.96 -12.49 15.73
N ASN A 483 -22.51 -11.32 15.26
CA ASN A 483 -22.34 -10.13 16.07
C ASN A 483 -23.44 -9.12 15.72
N LEU A 484 -24.38 -8.96 16.63
CA LEU A 484 -25.53 -8.07 16.50
C LEU A 484 -25.30 -6.78 17.28
N VAL A 485 -25.46 -5.63 16.63
CA VAL A 485 -25.28 -4.31 17.24
C VAL A 485 -26.51 -3.45 16.99
N ARG A 486 -27.07 -2.82 18.03
CA ARG A 486 -28.14 -1.82 17.84
C ARG A 486 -27.53 -0.47 17.49
N VAL A 487 -27.92 0.11 16.36
CA VAL A 487 -27.39 1.37 15.83
C VAL A 487 -28.51 2.38 15.55
N ASP A 488 -28.22 3.66 15.78
CA ASP A 488 -29.08 4.77 15.35
C ASP A 488 -28.62 5.26 13.97
N LEU A 489 -29.40 4.95 12.94
CA LEU A 489 -29.16 5.39 11.57
C LEU A 489 -30.14 6.51 11.22
N ARG A 490 -29.68 7.76 11.33
CA ARG A 490 -30.45 8.98 10.99
C ARG A 490 -31.79 9.11 11.74
N GLY A 491 -31.83 8.73 13.01
CA GLY A 491 -33.04 8.80 13.85
C GLY A 491 -33.97 7.59 13.70
N ALA A 492 -33.52 6.54 13.01
CA ALA A 492 -34.22 5.28 12.87
C ALA A 492 -33.45 4.18 13.60
N ASP A 493 -34.10 3.55 14.59
CA ASP A 493 -33.57 2.39 15.29
C ASP A 493 -33.39 1.22 14.30
N ARG A 494 -32.17 0.70 14.21
CA ARG A 494 -31.79 -0.43 13.36
C ARG A 494 -30.83 -1.36 14.09
N TYR A 495 -30.71 -2.58 13.60
CA TYR A 495 -29.74 -3.54 14.13
C TYR A 495 -28.82 -4.00 13.00
N LEU A 496 -27.51 -3.80 13.17
CA LEU A 496 -26.50 -4.30 12.25
C LEU A 496 -26.08 -5.69 12.71
N ALA A 497 -26.26 -6.69 11.86
CA ALA A 497 -25.78 -8.04 12.06
C ALA A 497 -24.60 -8.30 11.14
N ILE A 498 -23.47 -8.69 11.74
CA ILE A 498 -22.29 -9.20 11.03
C ILE A 498 -22.19 -10.68 11.37
N SER A 499 -22.45 -11.54 10.40
CA SER A 499 -22.46 -12.98 10.55
C SER A 499 -21.28 -13.59 9.81
N ARG A 500 -20.45 -14.33 10.53
CA ARG A 500 -19.28 -15.02 9.97
C ARG A 500 -19.58 -16.50 9.80
N ASP A 501 -19.27 -17.05 8.62
CA ASP A 501 -19.28 -18.50 8.41
C ASP A 501 -18.18 -19.15 9.27
N ILE A 502 -18.58 -20.07 10.15
CA ILE A 502 -17.68 -20.79 11.05
C ILE A 502 -17.65 -22.30 10.75
N THR A 503 -18.00 -22.70 9.52
CA THR A 503 -18.04 -24.11 9.09
C THR A 503 -16.70 -24.81 9.33
N GLU A 504 -15.60 -24.24 8.86
CA GLU A 504 -14.25 -24.80 9.04
C GLU A 504 -13.87 -24.89 10.52
N ARG A 505 -14.18 -23.85 11.30
CA ARG A 505 -13.92 -23.83 12.76
C ARG A 505 -14.68 -24.95 13.46
N LYS A 506 -15.97 -25.12 13.15
CA LYS A 506 -16.81 -26.16 13.77
C LYS A 506 -16.37 -27.56 13.36
N ARG A 507 -16.05 -27.80 12.09
CA ARG A 507 -15.48 -29.08 11.63
C ARG A 507 -14.22 -29.45 12.40
N ARG A 508 -13.29 -28.49 12.60
CA ARG A 508 -12.07 -28.72 13.36
C ARG A 508 -12.32 -29.00 14.84
N GLU A 509 -13.24 -28.25 15.47
CA GLU A 509 -13.65 -28.49 16.87
C GLU A 509 -14.24 -29.89 17.05
N ASP A 510 -15.16 -30.27 16.16
CA ASP A 510 -15.84 -31.58 16.20
C ASP A 510 -14.85 -32.73 15.93
N ALA A 511 -13.94 -32.57 14.96
CA ALA A 511 -12.91 -33.57 14.65
C ALA A 511 -11.90 -33.76 15.80
N LEU A 512 -11.49 -32.68 16.48
CA LEU A 512 -10.62 -32.77 17.66
C LEU A 512 -11.34 -33.43 18.85
N ALA A 513 -12.63 -33.17 19.03
CA ALA A 513 -13.42 -33.85 20.03
C ALA A 513 -13.50 -35.36 19.74
N ALA A 514 -13.80 -35.75 18.50
CA ALA A 514 -13.81 -37.15 18.08
C ALA A 514 -12.46 -37.84 18.28
N LEU A 515 -11.34 -37.17 17.94
CA LEU A 515 -10.00 -37.69 18.23
C LEU A 515 -9.74 -37.87 19.72
N THR A 516 -10.17 -36.93 20.55
CA THR A 516 -9.98 -36.99 22.00
C THR A 516 -10.76 -38.17 22.60
N ASP A 517 -12.00 -38.37 22.17
CA ASP A 517 -12.83 -39.50 22.59
C ASP A 517 -12.21 -40.84 22.12
N ALA A 518 -11.62 -40.88 20.94
CA ALA A 518 -10.96 -42.07 20.39
C ALA A 518 -9.68 -42.49 21.14
N ILE A 519 -8.98 -41.55 21.77
CA ILE A 519 -7.75 -41.86 22.54
C ILE A 519 -8.02 -42.87 23.65
N GLU A 520 -9.18 -42.81 24.33
CA GLU A 520 -9.53 -43.82 25.35
C GLU A 520 -9.61 -45.22 24.72
N GLY A 521 -10.30 -45.36 23.58
CA GLY A 521 -10.36 -46.63 22.84
C GLY A 521 -9.00 -47.14 22.40
N PHE A 522 -8.12 -46.25 21.93
CA PHE A 522 -6.74 -46.60 21.56
C PHE A 522 -5.89 -47.04 22.76
N MET A 523 -6.11 -46.47 23.94
CA MET A 523 -5.37 -46.81 25.16
C MET A 523 -5.83 -48.13 25.78
N ASP A 524 -7.08 -48.52 25.60
CA ASP A 524 -7.62 -49.78 26.10
C ASP A 524 -7.40 -50.96 25.14
N ALA A 525 -7.01 -50.70 23.89
CA ALA A 525 -6.73 -51.74 22.90
C ALA A 525 -5.52 -52.61 23.31
N PRO A 526 -5.66 -53.95 23.34
CA PRO A 526 -4.61 -54.86 23.81
C PRO A 526 -3.59 -55.28 22.73
N ASP A 527 -3.91 -55.06 21.45
CA ASP A 527 -3.11 -55.49 20.32
C ASP A 527 -3.27 -54.55 19.10
N PRO A 528 -2.33 -54.59 18.14
CA PRO A 528 -2.37 -53.74 16.95
C PRO A 528 -3.63 -53.90 16.07
N GLU A 529 -4.24 -55.09 16.02
CA GLU A 529 -5.45 -55.32 15.22
C GLU A 529 -6.63 -54.54 15.81
N THR A 530 -6.79 -54.58 17.14
CA THR A 530 -7.83 -53.81 17.85
C THR A 530 -7.63 -52.30 17.70
N VAL A 531 -6.39 -51.81 17.70
CA VAL A 531 -6.10 -50.39 17.42
C VAL A 531 -6.52 -50.02 16.00
N ALA A 532 -6.26 -50.87 15.01
CA ALA A 532 -6.66 -50.64 13.63
C ALA A 532 -8.19 -50.59 13.46
N GLU A 533 -8.94 -51.43 14.19
CA GLU A 533 -10.41 -51.38 14.23
C GLU A 533 -10.94 -50.04 14.73
N HIS A 534 -10.42 -49.57 15.88
CA HIS A 534 -10.77 -48.25 16.41
C HIS A 534 -10.35 -47.11 15.47
N ALA A 535 -9.23 -47.28 14.75
CA ALA A 535 -8.73 -46.26 13.83
C ALA A 535 -9.69 -46.05 12.66
N VAL A 536 -10.24 -47.11 12.07
CA VAL A 536 -11.24 -47.05 10.99
C VAL A 536 -12.52 -46.31 11.44
N GLU A 537 -13.04 -46.63 12.62
CA GLU A 537 -14.23 -45.96 13.16
C GLU A 537 -13.97 -44.47 13.45
N THR A 538 -12.78 -44.17 13.99
CA THR A 538 -12.35 -42.80 14.29
C THR A 538 -12.14 -41.99 13.02
N ALA A 539 -11.47 -42.55 12.00
CA ALA A 539 -11.25 -41.90 10.71
C ALA A 539 -12.58 -41.47 10.06
N ARG A 540 -13.63 -42.30 10.19
CA ARG A 540 -14.98 -41.94 9.72
C ARG A 540 -15.52 -40.69 10.41
N SER A 541 -15.32 -40.57 11.71
CA SER A 541 -15.81 -39.44 12.51
C SER A 541 -14.98 -38.16 12.34
N VAL A 542 -13.66 -38.32 12.15
CA VAL A 542 -12.69 -37.21 12.05
C VAL A 542 -12.66 -36.61 10.64
N LEU A 543 -12.61 -37.46 9.61
CA LEU A 543 -12.52 -37.04 8.21
C LEU A 543 -13.89 -37.01 7.51
N GLY A 544 -14.94 -37.53 8.15
CA GLY A 544 -16.30 -37.45 7.62
C GLY A 544 -16.52 -38.21 6.31
N ARG A 545 -15.72 -39.26 6.05
CA ARG A 545 -15.83 -40.12 4.86
C ARG A 545 -16.14 -41.55 5.25
N ASP A 546 -17.19 -42.09 4.64
CA ASP A 546 -17.71 -43.40 4.99
C ASP A 546 -16.86 -44.55 4.47
N VAL A 547 -16.10 -44.35 3.39
CA VAL A 547 -15.28 -45.40 2.76
C VAL A 547 -13.86 -45.33 3.32
N ASN A 548 -13.53 -46.21 4.27
CA ASN A 548 -12.16 -46.29 4.79
C ASN A 548 -11.80 -47.70 5.28
N GLY A 549 -10.51 -47.96 5.42
CA GLY A 549 -9.97 -49.22 5.93
C GLY A 549 -8.54 -49.08 6.46
N ALA A 550 -8.07 -50.13 7.13
CA ALA A 550 -6.71 -50.20 7.66
C ALA A 550 -6.03 -51.53 7.29
N TRP A 551 -4.76 -51.42 6.92
CA TRP A 551 -3.88 -52.52 6.58
C TRP A 551 -2.68 -52.49 7.51
N LEU A 552 -2.32 -53.65 8.07
CA LEU A 552 -1.12 -53.80 8.88
C LEU A 552 -0.04 -54.58 8.12
N ALA A 553 1.21 -54.16 8.30
CA ALA A 553 2.38 -54.84 7.77
C ALA A 553 2.55 -56.22 8.41
N ASP A 554 3.18 -57.15 7.69
CA ASP A 554 3.63 -58.40 8.25
C ASP A 554 4.91 -58.28 9.07
N ASP A 555 5.24 -59.33 9.83
CA ASP A 555 6.42 -59.35 10.70
C ASP A 555 7.73 -59.13 9.92
N ALA A 556 7.71 -59.37 8.60
CA ALA A 556 8.82 -59.13 7.68
C ALA A 556 8.81 -57.71 7.06
N GLY A 557 7.71 -56.98 7.16
CA GLY A 557 7.52 -55.68 6.50
C GLY A 557 7.44 -55.77 4.97
N GLU A 558 7.11 -56.94 4.42
CA GLU A 558 7.10 -57.24 2.98
C GLU A 558 5.68 -57.20 2.39
N ARG A 559 4.65 -57.24 3.24
CA ARG A 559 3.25 -57.28 2.81
C ARG A 559 2.32 -56.49 3.73
N LEU A 560 1.46 -55.66 3.15
CA LEU A 560 0.35 -55.00 3.83
C LEU A 560 -0.92 -55.84 3.74
N ARG A 561 -1.40 -56.31 4.89
CA ARG A 561 -2.57 -57.18 5.01
C ARG A 561 -3.80 -56.35 5.43
N PRO A 562 -4.95 -56.47 4.76
CA PRO A 562 -6.16 -55.81 5.23
C PRO A 562 -6.57 -56.38 6.58
N VAL A 563 -6.86 -55.51 7.55
CA VAL A 563 -7.31 -55.89 8.89
C VAL A 563 -8.79 -55.57 9.06
N VAL A 564 -9.18 -54.33 8.76
CA VAL A 564 -10.55 -53.84 8.96
C VAL A 564 -10.94 -52.85 7.87
N GLN A 565 -12.23 -52.80 7.55
CA GLN A 565 -12.81 -51.80 6.66
C GLN A 565 -14.23 -51.43 7.10
N THR A 566 -14.72 -50.28 6.65
CA THR A 566 -16.11 -49.88 6.89
C THR A 566 -17.11 -50.69 6.07
N GLU A 567 -18.37 -50.68 6.52
CA GLU A 567 -19.48 -51.27 5.76
C GLU A 567 -19.64 -50.63 4.37
N ALA A 568 -19.40 -49.31 4.25
CA ALA A 568 -19.47 -48.61 2.98
C ALA A 568 -18.33 -49.02 2.03
N ALA A 569 -17.12 -49.26 2.54
CA ALA A 569 -16.03 -49.84 1.76
C ALA A 569 -16.37 -51.27 1.29
N THR A 570 -16.93 -52.09 2.19
CA THR A 570 -17.36 -53.46 1.86
C THR A 570 -18.45 -53.49 0.77
N ALA A 571 -19.35 -52.50 0.75
CA ALA A 571 -20.39 -52.41 -0.26
C ALA A 571 -19.87 -51.99 -1.65
N LEU A 572 -18.74 -51.28 -1.70
CA LEU A 572 -18.10 -50.84 -2.95
C LEU A 572 -17.08 -51.86 -3.48
N PHE A 573 -16.44 -52.62 -2.59
CA PHE A 573 -15.35 -53.54 -2.91
C PHE A 573 -15.65 -54.94 -2.34
N ASP A 574 -15.85 -55.94 -3.23
CA ASP A 574 -16.20 -57.32 -2.84
C ASP A 574 -15.08 -58.04 -2.05
N GLU A 575 -13.81 -57.84 -2.43
CA GLU A 575 -12.63 -58.32 -1.69
C GLU A 575 -11.55 -57.23 -1.66
N ILE A 576 -10.97 -56.97 -0.48
CA ILE A 576 -9.87 -56.02 -0.34
C ILE A 576 -8.54 -56.72 -0.67
N PRO A 577 -7.71 -56.14 -1.55
CA PRO A 577 -6.40 -56.70 -1.84
C PRO A 577 -5.42 -56.54 -0.66
N ALA A 578 -4.53 -57.53 -0.52
CA ALA A 578 -3.26 -57.33 0.18
C ALA A 578 -2.24 -56.73 -0.79
N PHE A 579 -1.38 -55.83 -0.30
CA PHE A 579 -0.37 -55.17 -1.13
C PHE A 579 1.01 -55.76 -0.85
N ASP A 580 1.66 -56.27 -1.90
CA ASP A 580 2.98 -56.91 -1.83
C ASP A 580 4.08 -55.92 -2.27
N GLY A 581 5.24 -55.93 -1.60
CA GLY A 581 6.33 -54.99 -1.90
C GLY A 581 7.12 -55.24 -3.19
N GLU A 582 7.11 -56.47 -3.71
CA GLU A 582 7.91 -56.85 -4.90
C GLU A 582 7.15 -56.68 -6.24
N GLY A 583 5.85 -56.39 -6.22
CA GLY A 583 4.92 -56.60 -7.34
C GLY A 583 4.58 -55.41 -8.25
N GLY A 584 5.28 -54.27 -8.14
CA GLY A 584 4.90 -53.01 -8.80
C GLY A 584 3.94 -52.22 -7.91
N GLY A 585 4.50 -51.22 -7.21
CA GLY A 585 3.91 -50.61 -6.02
C GLY A 585 2.52 -50.00 -6.22
N SER A 586 1.63 -50.29 -5.27
CA SER A 586 0.40 -49.53 -5.09
C SER A 586 0.70 -48.18 -4.42
N LEU A 587 -0.19 -47.21 -4.58
CA LEU A 587 -0.15 -45.97 -3.80
C LEU A 587 -0.09 -46.26 -2.28
N ALA A 588 -0.80 -47.28 -1.80
CA ALA A 588 -0.76 -47.72 -0.39
C ALA A 588 0.62 -48.20 0.05
N TRP A 589 1.29 -49.00 -0.79
CA TRP A 589 2.65 -49.45 -0.54
C TRP A 589 3.65 -48.27 -0.56
N LYS A 590 3.46 -47.33 -1.47
CA LYS A 590 4.29 -46.11 -1.58
C LYS A 590 4.14 -45.22 -0.35
N ALA A 591 2.92 -45.01 0.15
CA ALA A 591 2.66 -44.27 1.38
C ALA A 591 3.37 -44.93 2.56
N PHE A 592 3.19 -46.24 2.74
CA PHE A 592 3.86 -47.02 3.79
C PHE A 592 5.40 -46.91 3.73
N GLN A 593 5.99 -47.06 2.55
CA GLN A 593 7.44 -47.01 2.39
C GLN A 593 8.02 -45.60 2.59
N SER A 594 7.30 -44.57 2.12
CA SER A 594 7.74 -43.17 2.23
C SER A 594 7.58 -42.62 3.65
N GLY A 595 6.57 -43.08 4.40
CA GLY A 595 6.15 -42.47 5.65
C GLY A 595 5.41 -41.14 5.49
N ASP A 596 5.16 -40.70 4.26
CA ASP A 596 4.44 -39.46 3.95
C ASP A 596 2.97 -39.73 3.64
N ILE A 597 2.09 -38.83 4.09
CA ILE A 597 0.68 -38.85 3.68
C ILE A 597 0.58 -38.54 2.19
N ILE A 598 -0.11 -39.41 1.46
CA ILE A 598 -0.37 -39.21 0.02
C ILE A 598 -1.84 -38.81 -0.14
N VAL A 599 -2.08 -37.68 -0.80
CA VAL A 599 -3.41 -37.17 -1.13
C VAL A 599 -3.59 -37.24 -2.64
N CYS A 600 -4.61 -37.94 -3.09
CA CYS A 600 -4.93 -38.08 -4.50
C CYS A 600 -6.30 -37.42 -4.76
N GLU A 601 -6.29 -36.23 -5.35
CA GLU A 601 -7.51 -35.49 -5.70
C GLU A 601 -8.28 -36.14 -6.86
N HIS A 602 -7.55 -36.81 -7.77
CA HIS A 602 -8.11 -37.47 -8.96
C HIS A 602 -7.44 -38.83 -9.21
N LEU A 603 -8.01 -39.90 -8.67
CA LEU A 603 -7.45 -41.25 -8.78
C LEU A 603 -7.30 -41.74 -10.22
N ALA A 604 -8.15 -41.26 -11.15
CA ALA A 604 -8.11 -41.65 -12.55
C ALA A 604 -6.80 -41.25 -13.26
N ASP A 605 -6.13 -40.21 -12.78
CA ASP A 605 -4.88 -39.68 -13.35
C ASP A 605 -3.63 -40.34 -12.75
N GLU A 606 -3.79 -41.09 -11.65
CA GLU A 606 -2.67 -41.71 -10.95
C GLU A 606 -2.21 -43.01 -11.65
N PRO A 607 -0.93 -43.09 -12.09
CA PRO A 607 -0.40 -44.24 -12.79
C PRO A 607 -0.11 -45.44 -11.86
N ASP A 608 0.12 -45.18 -10.57
CA ASP A 608 0.45 -46.18 -9.55
C ASP A 608 -0.81 -46.74 -8.83
N ARG A 609 -2.02 -46.49 -9.37
CA ARG A 609 -3.26 -46.98 -8.77
C ARG A 609 -3.36 -48.50 -8.88
N TYR A 610 -3.78 -49.13 -7.79
CA TYR A 610 -3.86 -50.60 -7.73
C TYR A 610 -5.00 -51.15 -8.60
N ASN A 611 -6.21 -50.60 -8.47
CA ASN A 611 -7.38 -50.98 -9.27
C ASN A 611 -7.71 -49.87 -10.28
N PRO A 612 -7.49 -50.09 -11.59
CA PRO A 612 -7.78 -49.10 -12.60
C PRO A 612 -9.25 -48.71 -12.74
N ASP A 613 -10.15 -49.62 -12.34
CA ASP A 613 -11.61 -49.51 -12.44
C ASP A 613 -12.27 -49.17 -11.09
N THR A 614 -11.52 -48.59 -10.15
CA THR A 614 -12.02 -48.24 -8.82
C THR A 614 -13.18 -47.22 -8.90
N PRO A 615 -14.24 -47.38 -8.08
CA PRO A 615 -15.33 -46.42 -7.98
C PRO A 615 -14.95 -45.14 -7.21
N LEU A 616 -13.75 -45.08 -6.61
CA LEU A 616 -13.26 -43.91 -5.90
C LEU A 616 -12.68 -42.88 -6.87
N SER A 617 -13.04 -41.63 -6.67
CA SER A 617 -12.52 -40.49 -7.45
C SER A 617 -11.37 -39.79 -6.73
N SER A 618 -11.34 -39.80 -5.40
CA SER A 618 -10.26 -39.24 -4.58
C SER A 618 -9.98 -40.10 -3.35
N GLU A 619 -8.76 -40.01 -2.80
CA GLU A 619 -8.32 -40.83 -1.66
C GLU A 619 -7.17 -40.17 -0.89
N ILE A 620 -7.09 -40.42 0.42
CA ILE A 620 -5.96 -40.08 1.28
C ILE A 620 -5.40 -41.35 1.92
N LEU A 621 -4.08 -41.52 1.81
CA LEU A 621 -3.33 -42.66 2.33
C LEU A 621 -2.46 -42.21 3.50
N LEU A 622 -2.69 -42.84 4.66
CA LEU A 622 -2.20 -42.45 5.97
C LEU A 622 -1.20 -43.49 6.47
N PRO A 623 0.12 -43.25 6.38
CA PRO A 623 1.11 -44.15 6.93
C PRO A 623 1.01 -44.19 8.45
N LEU A 624 1.06 -45.39 9.02
CA LEU A 624 0.96 -45.65 10.46
C LEU A 624 2.32 -46.13 10.98
N GLY A 625 3.39 -45.39 10.63
CA GLY A 625 4.77 -45.78 10.91
C GLY A 625 5.16 -47.10 10.22
N GLU A 626 5.91 -47.93 10.93
CA GLU A 626 6.31 -49.28 10.47
C GLU A 626 5.16 -50.31 10.51
N TYR A 627 4.02 -49.95 11.10
CA TYR A 627 2.94 -50.89 11.38
C TYR A 627 1.96 -51.06 10.24
N GLY A 628 1.81 -50.09 9.34
CA GLY A 628 0.89 -50.23 8.21
C GLY A 628 0.41 -48.92 7.60
N VAL A 629 -0.77 -48.97 6.97
CA VAL A 629 -1.40 -47.82 6.30
C VAL A 629 -2.92 -47.84 6.52
N ALA A 630 -3.51 -46.68 6.79
CA ALA A 630 -4.95 -46.48 6.71
C ALA A 630 -5.31 -45.73 5.42
N ILE A 631 -6.43 -46.07 4.81
CA ILE A 631 -6.86 -45.51 3.55
C ILE A 631 -8.28 -44.99 3.69
N VAL A 632 -8.51 -43.74 3.28
CA VAL A 632 -9.82 -43.08 3.33
C VAL A 632 -10.15 -42.56 1.93
N GLY A 633 -11.26 -43.01 1.37
CA GLY A 633 -11.66 -42.73 -0.01
C GLY A 633 -12.95 -41.93 -0.11
N SER A 634 -13.12 -41.25 -1.24
CA SER A 634 -14.38 -40.61 -1.66
C SER A 634 -14.71 -40.93 -3.11
N THR A 635 -16.00 -41.06 -3.41
CA THR A 635 -16.51 -41.19 -4.78
C THR A 635 -16.52 -39.84 -5.51
N ASP A 636 -16.38 -38.73 -4.77
CA ASP A 636 -16.33 -37.39 -5.34
C ASP A 636 -14.87 -36.97 -5.61
N PRO A 637 -14.61 -36.30 -6.75
CA PRO A 637 -13.28 -35.81 -7.08
C PRO A 637 -12.91 -34.60 -6.21
N ALA A 638 -11.63 -34.51 -5.80
CA ALA A 638 -11.08 -33.42 -4.98
C ALA A 638 -11.88 -33.15 -3.69
N ASP A 639 -12.32 -34.21 -3.00
CA ASP A 639 -13.18 -34.13 -1.81
C ASP A 639 -12.41 -34.02 -0.49
N PHE A 640 -11.09 -33.85 -0.55
CA PHE A 640 -10.20 -33.64 0.60
C PHE A 640 -9.56 -32.27 0.51
N ASP A 641 -9.83 -31.41 1.49
CA ASP A 641 -9.26 -30.07 1.58
C ASP A 641 -8.01 -30.00 2.50
N GLU A 642 -7.38 -28.83 2.61
CA GLU A 642 -6.19 -28.64 3.48
C GLU A 642 -6.48 -28.93 4.96
N VAL A 643 -7.73 -28.74 5.41
CA VAL A 643 -8.14 -29.03 6.80
C VAL A 643 -8.21 -30.53 7.00
N ASP A 644 -8.78 -31.27 6.04
CA ASP A 644 -8.82 -32.74 6.06
C ASP A 644 -7.41 -33.33 6.13
N VAL A 645 -6.49 -32.82 5.31
CA VAL A 645 -5.09 -33.26 5.32
C VAL A 645 -4.43 -32.97 6.67
N SER A 646 -4.70 -31.81 7.27
CA SER A 646 -4.16 -31.45 8.59
C SER A 646 -4.70 -32.36 9.70
N LEU A 647 -6.00 -32.69 9.67
CA LEU A 647 -6.62 -33.62 10.62
C LEU A 647 -6.09 -35.04 10.43
N ALA A 648 -5.89 -35.48 9.20
CA ALA A 648 -5.29 -36.75 8.83
C ALA A 648 -3.87 -36.93 9.41
N HIS A 649 -3.03 -35.89 9.40
CA HIS A 649 -1.70 -35.94 10.03
C HIS A 649 -1.79 -36.19 11.54
N ILE A 650 -2.68 -35.46 12.22
CA ILE A 650 -2.88 -35.62 13.67
C ILE A 650 -3.41 -37.02 13.98
N PHE A 651 -4.38 -37.48 13.20
CA PHE A 651 -4.95 -38.81 13.32
C PHE A 651 -3.89 -39.91 13.13
N ALA A 652 -3.14 -39.89 12.02
CA ALA A 652 -2.13 -40.88 11.71
C ALA A 652 -1.06 -40.98 12.80
N SER A 653 -0.56 -39.84 13.28
CA SER A 653 0.42 -39.80 14.37
C SER A 653 -0.13 -40.36 15.70
N THR A 654 -1.42 -40.11 15.97
CA THR A 654 -2.07 -40.64 17.18
C THR A 654 -2.23 -42.15 17.10
N VAL A 655 -2.66 -42.67 15.94
CA VAL A 655 -2.81 -44.11 15.70
C VAL A 655 -1.46 -44.82 15.70
N GLU A 656 -0.42 -44.23 15.10
CA GLU A 656 0.96 -44.76 15.13
C GLU A 656 1.46 -44.93 16.57
N ALA A 657 1.27 -43.92 17.42
CA ALA A 657 1.66 -43.99 18.83
C ALA A 657 0.87 -45.08 19.59
N ALA A 658 -0.41 -45.26 19.27
CA ALA A 658 -1.23 -46.32 19.84
C ALA A 658 -0.78 -47.72 19.39
N LEU A 659 -0.43 -47.88 18.10
CA LEU A 659 0.10 -49.12 17.55
C LEU A 659 1.46 -49.48 18.17
N ASP A 660 2.37 -48.50 18.31
CA ASP A 660 3.66 -48.68 18.98
C ASP A 660 3.50 -49.15 20.43
N ARG A 661 2.55 -48.55 21.18
CA ARG A 661 2.22 -49.00 22.54
C ARG A 661 1.68 -50.43 22.54
N ALA A 662 0.65 -50.71 21.74
CA ALA A 662 0.00 -52.02 21.70
C ALA A 662 0.96 -53.13 21.24
N ALA A 663 1.85 -52.85 20.28
CA ALA A 663 2.88 -53.76 19.82
C ALA A 663 3.87 -54.12 20.94
N ARG A 664 4.38 -53.11 21.68
CA ARG A 664 5.28 -53.31 22.83
C ARG A 664 4.63 -54.09 23.96
N GLU A 665 3.38 -53.79 24.28
CA GLU A 665 2.64 -54.51 25.32
C GLU A 665 2.40 -55.98 24.93
N ALA A 666 1.98 -56.22 23.69
CA ALA A 666 1.80 -57.58 23.17
C ALA A 666 3.11 -58.39 23.18
N GLU A 667 4.24 -57.78 22.81
CA GLU A 667 5.56 -58.42 22.89
C GLU A 667 5.97 -58.73 24.34
N SER A 668 5.81 -57.76 25.26
CA SER A 668 6.09 -57.94 26.68
C SER A 668 5.26 -59.07 27.30
N HIS A 669 3.98 -59.15 26.96
CA HIS A 669 3.11 -60.24 27.40
C HIS A 669 3.52 -61.60 26.83
N ARG A 670 3.94 -61.66 25.56
CA ARG A 670 4.49 -62.88 24.96
C ARG A 670 5.77 -63.33 25.67
N HIS A 671 6.70 -62.41 25.92
CA HIS A 671 7.97 -62.72 26.59
C HIS A 671 7.75 -63.21 28.03
N ARG A 672 6.86 -62.56 28.79
CA ARG A 672 6.52 -62.99 30.15
C ARG A 672 5.95 -64.40 30.20
N ARG A 673 5.02 -64.72 29.29
CA ARG A 673 4.43 -66.07 29.19
C ARG A 673 5.47 -67.14 28.82
N GLU A 674 6.47 -66.79 28.00
CA GLU A 674 7.54 -67.72 27.65
C GLU A 674 8.46 -67.98 28.84
N LEU A 675 8.83 -66.93 29.59
CA LEU A 675 9.59 -67.08 30.83
C LEU A 675 8.85 -67.91 31.88
N GLU A 676 7.55 -67.68 32.07
CA GLU A 676 6.72 -68.49 32.98
C GLU A 676 6.75 -69.97 32.60
N ARG A 677 6.56 -70.29 31.30
CA ARG A 677 6.65 -71.68 30.81
C ARG A 677 8.03 -72.30 30.99
N GLN A 678 9.09 -71.53 30.81
CA GLN A 678 10.46 -72.02 31.02
C GLN A 678 10.70 -72.34 32.50
N ASN A 679 10.20 -71.50 33.41
CA ASN A 679 10.34 -71.70 34.84
C ASN A 679 9.53 -72.92 35.32
N ASP A 680 8.27 -73.05 34.90
CA ASP A 680 7.42 -74.21 35.22
C ASP A 680 8.07 -75.54 34.77
N ARG A 681 8.75 -75.53 33.62
CA ARG A 681 9.44 -76.71 33.08
C ARG A 681 10.69 -77.09 33.89
N LEU A 682 11.42 -76.12 34.42
CA LEU A 682 12.55 -76.36 35.32
C LEU A 682 12.07 -76.96 36.64
N ASP A 683 10.99 -76.40 37.21
CA ASP A 683 10.34 -76.89 38.43
C ASP A 683 9.86 -78.36 38.29
N GLU A 684 9.19 -78.68 37.17
CA GLU A 684 8.72 -80.04 36.88
C GLU A 684 9.90 -81.02 36.73
N PHE A 685 10.94 -80.61 36.00
CA PHE A 685 12.15 -81.42 35.81
C PHE A 685 12.86 -81.72 37.14
N ALA A 686 13.05 -80.71 38.00
CA ALA A 686 13.67 -80.87 39.31
C ALA A 686 12.87 -81.82 40.22
N SER A 687 11.53 -81.72 40.20
CA SER A 687 10.66 -82.60 40.99
C SER A 687 10.70 -84.06 40.54
N ILE A 688 10.71 -84.31 39.22
CA ILE A 688 10.74 -85.68 38.66
C ILE A 688 12.07 -86.36 39.01
N VAL A 689 13.20 -85.70 38.72
CA VAL A 689 14.54 -86.26 38.96
C VAL A 689 14.71 -86.66 40.42
N SER A 690 14.17 -85.87 41.35
CA SER A 690 14.36 -86.11 42.77
C SER A 690 13.52 -87.25 43.32
N HIS A 691 12.28 -87.41 42.84
CA HIS A 691 11.48 -88.59 43.17
C HIS A 691 12.14 -89.87 42.66
N ASP A 692 12.69 -89.83 41.44
CA ASP A 692 13.29 -90.99 40.79
C ASP A 692 14.66 -91.37 41.39
N LEU A 693 15.37 -90.43 42.01
CA LEU A 693 16.60 -90.71 42.76
C LEU A 693 16.35 -91.12 44.22
N ARG A 694 15.37 -90.51 44.91
CA ARG A 694 15.05 -90.85 46.30
C ARG A 694 14.51 -92.28 46.45
N ASN A 695 13.65 -92.73 45.54
CA ASN A 695 13.01 -94.04 45.67
C ASN A 695 14.04 -95.20 45.68
N PRO A 696 14.98 -95.31 44.73
CA PRO A 696 16.05 -96.30 44.80
C PRO A 696 16.93 -96.15 46.04
N LEU A 697 17.22 -94.91 46.46
CA LEU A 697 18.05 -94.64 47.64
C LEU A 697 17.38 -95.15 48.92
N GLN A 698 16.10 -94.85 49.14
CA GLN A 698 15.33 -95.35 50.28
C GLN A 698 15.26 -96.88 50.32
N VAL A 699 15.13 -97.52 49.15
CA VAL A 699 15.19 -99.00 49.05
C VAL A 699 16.58 -99.51 49.42
N ALA A 700 17.64 -98.83 49.00
CA ALA A 700 19.02 -99.18 49.35
C ALA A 700 19.29 -99.00 50.85
N THR A 701 18.81 -97.91 51.47
CA THR A 701 18.89 -97.66 52.92
C THR A 701 18.11 -98.70 53.71
N ALA A 702 16.87 -99.03 53.33
CA ALA A 702 16.11 -100.09 54.01
C ALA A 702 16.80 -101.47 53.94
N ARG A 703 17.48 -101.78 52.82
CA ARG A 703 18.29 -103.00 52.72
C ARG A 703 19.53 -102.96 53.59
N LEU A 704 20.16 -101.79 53.73
CA LEU A 704 21.30 -101.60 54.62
C LEU A 704 20.90 -101.86 56.08
N ASP A 705 19.73 -101.37 56.50
CA ASP A 705 19.18 -101.63 57.84
C ASP A 705 18.98 -103.12 58.11
N PHE A 706 18.42 -103.87 57.15
CA PHE A 706 18.29 -105.32 57.28
C PHE A 706 19.64 -106.03 57.39
N VAL A 707 20.64 -105.62 56.62
CA VAL A 707 21.98 -106.24 56.67
C VAL A 707 22.67 -105.95 58.00
N ARG A 708 22.46 -104.77 58.60
CA ARG A 708 22.96 -104.43 59.94
C ARG A 708 22.40 -105.33 61.05
N GLU A 709 21.17 -105.82 60.91
CA GLU A 709 20.61 -106.80 61.86
C GLU A 709 21.29 -108.17 61.76
N GLU A 710 21.87 -108.50 60.59
CA GLU A 710 22.51 -109.80 60.33
C GLU A 710 24.03 -109.78 60.53
N CYS A 711 24.71 -108.64 60.31
CA CYS A 711 26.15 -108.51 60.50
C CYS A 711 26.59 -107.10 60.96
N ASP A 712 27.64 -107.06 61.78
CA ASP A 712 28.28 -105.82 62.25
C ASP A 712 29.58 -105.60 61.46
N SER A 713 29.70 -104.48 60.75
CA SER A 713 30.86 -104.16 59.91
C SER A 713 30.99 -102.65 59.68
N ASP A 714 32.20 -102.15 59.87
CA ASP A 714 32.57 -100.75 59.58
C ASP A 714 32.26 -100.31 58.13
N HIS A 715 32.14 -101.27 57.19
CA HIS A 715 31.75 -100.98 55.81
C HIS A 715 30.26 -100.59 55.68
N LEU A 716 29.38 -101.07 56.56
CA LEU A 716 27.96 -100.68 56.55
C LEU A 716 27.79 -99.23 56.98
N ASP A 717 28.57 -98.77 57.96
CA ASP A 717 28.58 -97.36 58.38
C ASP A 717 29.08 -96.43 57.27
N ALA A 718 30.03 -96.90 56.45
CA ALA A 718 30.49 -96.13 55.29
C ALA A 718 29.41 -96.03 54.19
N VAL A 719 28.59 -97.08 54.00
CA VAL A 719 27.47 -97.06 53.04
C VAL A 719 26.33 -96.18 53.54
N GLU A 720 26.02 -96.22 54.84
CA GLU A 720 25.02 -95.33 55.45
C GLU A 720 25.40 -93.87 55.24
N ARG A 721 26.63 -93.49 55.61
CA ARG A 721 27.15 -92.14 55.37
C ARG A 721 27.07 -91.73 53.89
N ALA A 722 27.33 -92.65 52.97
CA ALA A 722 27.22 -92.37 51.54
C ALA A 722 25.76 -92.19 51.08
N HIS A 723 24.81 -92.93 51.66
CA HIS A 723 23.38 -92.76 51.39
C HIS A 723 22.84 -91.45 51.96
N ASP A 724 23.15 -91.15 53.22
CA ASP A 724 22.76 -89.90 53.88
C ASP A 724 23.30 -88.69 53.09
N ARG A 725 24.54 -88.80 52.59
CA ARG A 725 25.14 -87.78 51.73
C ARG A 725 24.42 -87.65 50.38
N MET A 726 24.01 -88.76 49.76
CA MET A 726 23.23 -88.70 48.52
C MET A 726 21.84 -88.09 48.76
N GLU A 727 21.20 -88.38 49.89
CA GLU A 727 19.91 -87.81 50.26
C GLU A 727 20.04 -86.30 50.46
N ALA A 728 21.05 -85.85 51.22
CA ALA A 728 21.37 -84.43 51.39
C ALA A 728 21.66 -83.73 50.05
N LEU A 729 22.46 -84.34 49.16
CA LEU A 729 22.75 -83.78 47.84
C LEU A 729 21.49 -83.63 46.98
N ILE A 730 20.55 -84.59 47.04
CA ILE A 730 19.28 -84.52 46.32
C ILE A 730 18.40 -83.39 46.90
N GLU A 731 18.38 -83.22 48.22
CA GLU A 731 17.64 -82.14 48.88
C GLU A 731 18.22 -80.74 48.59
N ASP A 732 19.54 -80.63 48.59
CA ASP A 732 20.25 -79.41 48.22
C ASP A 732 19.98 -79.05 46.75
N LEU A 733 20.10 -80.02 45.82
CA LEU A 733 19.78 -79.83 44.40
C LEU A 733 18.31 -79.45 44.17
N LEU A 734 17.37 -79.98 44.97
CA LEU A 734 15.96 -79.58 44.91
C LEU A 734 15.73 -78.15 45.37
N THR A 735 16.48 -77.71 46.37
CA THR A 735 16.39 -76.36 46.90
C THR A 735 16.96 -75.37 45.87
N LEU A 736 18.12 -75.69 45.28
CA LEU A 736 18.72 -74.92 44.18
C LEU A 736 17.80 -74.90 42.93
N GLY A 737 17.19 -76.02 42.57
CA GLY A 737 16.31 -76.13 41.40
C GLY A 737 14.99 -75.36 41.50
N ARG A 738 14.64 -74.86 42.69
CA ARG A 738 13.46 -74.00 42.95
C ARG A 738 13.81 -72.50 42.90
N GLU A 739 14.79 -72.14 42.09
CA GLU A 739 15.17 -70.76 41.76
C GLU A 739 13.93 -69.93 41.39
N GLY A 740 13.80 -68.75 42.01
CA GLY A 740 12.81 -67.76 41.60
C GLY A 740 11.38 -67.90 42.14
N LYS A 741 11.10 -68.85 43.05
CA LYS A 741 9.84 -68.80 43.81
C LYS A 741 9.87 -67.60 44.77
N ALA A 742 9.09 -66.57 44.45
CA ALA A 742 8.86 -65.41 45.30
C ALA A 742 8.48 -65.85 46.73
N VAL A 743 8.96 -65.13 47.73
CA VAL A 743 8.58 -65.34 49.12
C VAL A 743 7.13 -64.87 49.28
N LEU A 744 6.18 -65.80 49.40
CA LEU A 744 4.75 -65.48 49.41
C LEU A 744 4.20 -65.22 50.82
N ASP A 745 4.82 -65.78 51.87
CA ASP A 745 4.32 -65.73 53.25
C ASP A 745 5.38 -65.19 54.23
N ILE A 746 5.60 -63.87 54.20
CA ILE A 746 6.48 -63.17 55.16
C ILE A 746 5.73 -62.89 56.47
N GLU A 747 6.08 -63.60 57.54
CA GLU A 747 5.53 -63.44 58.89
C GLU A 747 6.61 -63.04 59.92
N PRO A 748 6.24 -62.48 61.09
CA PRO A 748 7.17 -62.31 62.20
C PRO A 748 7.63 -63.67 62.77
N VAL A 749 8.94 -63.95 62.73
CA VAL A 749 9.55 -65.20 63.22
C VAL A 749 10.56 -64.89 64.33
N ASP A 750 10.37 -65.50 65.49
CA ASP A 750 11.25 -65.36 66.66
C ASP A 750 12.60 -66.07 66.42
N LEU A 751 13.69 -65.31 66.41
CA LEU A 751 15.04 -65.83 66.15
C LEU A 751 15.55 -66.75 67.27
N ASP A 752 15.23 -66.49 68.54
CA ASP A 752 15.65 -67.35 69.65
C ASP A 752 14.97 -68.71 69.57
N ALA A 753 13.65 -68.69 69.41
CA ALA A 753 12.87 -69.91 69.29
C ALA A 753 13.31 -70.75 68.09
N THR A 754 13.55 -70.10 66.94
CA THR A 754 13.93 -70.77 65.70
C THR A 754 15.35 -71.31 65.76
N ALA A 755 16.34 -70.50 66.15
CA ALA A 755 17.74 -70.94 66.24
C ALA A 755 17.92 -72.08 67.26
N ARG A 756 17.25 -72.01 68.42
CA ARG A 756 17.27 -73.10 69.40
C ARG A 756 16.55 -74.35 68.89
N SER A 757 15.48 -74.20 68.10
CA SER A 757 14.79 -75.33 67.49
C SER A 757 15.71 -76.05 66.49
N CYS A 758 16.36 -75.29 65.59
CA CYS A 758 17.35 -75.82 64.65
C CYS A 758 18.47 -76.57 65.39
N TRP A 759 18.99 -75.96 66.47
CA TRP A 759 20.06 -76.55 67.27
C TRP A 759 19.68 -77.89 67.92
N ARG A 760 18.42 -78.06 68.37
CA ARG A 760 17.99 -79.34 68.97
C ARG A 760 17.98 -80.49 67.97
N THR A 761 17.83 -80.19 66.69
CA THR A 761 17.84 -81.19 65.61
C THR A 761 19.27 -81.65 65.30
N LEU A 762 20.26 -80.78 65.49
CA LEU A 762 21.68 -81.10 65.33
C LEU A 762 22.16 -82.00 66.50
N ARG A 763 22.57 -83.23 66.20
CA ARG A 763 23.07 -84.18 67.22
C ARG A 763 24.55 -83.92 67.53
N THR A 764 24.83 -82.93 68.36
CA THR A 764 26.21 -82.49 68.62
C THR A 764 26.51 -82.40 70.13
N PRO A 765 26.99 -83.47 70.78
CA PRO A 765 27.16 -83.51 72.23
C PRO A 765 28.31 -82.62 72.77
N GLU A 766 29.20 -82.12 71.92
CA GLU A 766 30.42 -81.38 72.32
C GLU A 766 30.41 -79.88 71.92
N ALA A 767 29.36 -79.38 71.26
CA ALA A 767 29.23 -77.98 70.87
C ALA A 767 28.15 -77.26 71.68
N THR A 768 28.24 -75.94 71.81
CA THR A 768 27.25 -75.12 72.54
C THR A 768 26.71 -73.99 71.68
N VAL A 769 25.43 -73.64 71.86
CA VAL A 769 24.80 -72.48 71.20
C VAL A 769 24.44 -71.40 72.22
N ALA A 770 24.83 -70.17 71.94
CA ALA A 770 24.45 -68.98 72.69
C ALA A 770 23.64 -68.06 71.78
N VAL A 771 22.33 -67.95 72.04
CA VAL A 771 21.49 -66.96 71.37
C VAL A 771 21.45 -65.71 72.25
N GLU A 772 21.88 -64.58 71.71
CA GLU A 772 22.05 -63.28 72.37
C GLU A 772 20.99 -62.27 71.89
N THR A 773 19.84 -62.74 71.40
CA THR A 773 18.75 -61.89 70.90
C THR A 773 17.39 -62.57 71.07
N ASP A 774 16.38 -61.79 71.46
CA ASP A 774 14.96 -62.19 71.50
C ASP A 774 14.15 -61.56 70.35
N ALA A 775 14.83 -61.07 69.30
CA ALA A 775 14.19 -60.32 68.22
C ALA A 775 13.37 -61.21 67.29
N ALA A 776 12.23 -60.70 66.82
CA ALA A 776 11.49 -61.29 65.70
C ALA A 776 11.88 -60.62 64.37
N VAL A 777 12.04 -61.41 63.32
CA VAL A 777 12.35 -60.93 61.95
C VAL A 777 11.22 -61.26 61.01
N ARG A 778 10.93 -60.38 60.04
CA ARG A 778 9.93 -60.64 59.01
C ARG A 778 10.52 -61.56 57.95
N ALA A 779 10.12 -62.83 57.96
CA ALA A 779 10.68 -63.85 57.07
C ALA A 779 9.64 -64.93 56.73
N ASP A 780 9.90 -65.70 55.68
CA ASP A 780 9.28 -67.02 55.56
C ASP A 780 9.93 -67.96 56.59
N ARG A 781 9.12 -68.46 57.53
CA ARG A 781 9.60 -69.31 58.63
C ARG A 781 10.37 -70.53 58.15
N SER A 782 9.89 -71.19 57.11
CA SER A 782 10.50 -72.43 56.62
C SER A 782 11.87 -72.17 56.00
N ARG A 783 11.99 -71.10 55.21
CA ARG A 783 13.26 -70.69 54.60
C ARG A 783 14.25 -70.14 55.61
N LEU A 784 13.78 -69.36 56.59
CA LEU A 784 14.65 -68.87 57.67
C LEU A 784 15.18 -70.02 58.53
N GLN A 785 14.35 -71.01 58.83
CA GLN A 785 14.79 -72.23 59.53
C GLN A 785 15.88 -72.94 58.73
N GLN A 786 15.70 -73.13 57.42
CA GLN A 786 16.68 -73.76 56.55
C GLN A 786 18.00 -72.97 56.48
N LEU A 787 17.93 -71.63 56.40
CA LEU A 787 19.13 -70.76 56.43
C LEU A 787 19.90 -70.95 57.74
N LEU A 788 19.21 -70.94 58.88
CA LEU A 788 19.82 -71.13 60.19
C LEU A 788 20.37 -72.55 60.38
N GLU A 789 19.66 -73.59 59.92
CA GLU A 789 20.15 -74.97 59.95
C GLU A 789 21.46 -75.12 59.17
N ASN A 790 21.53 -74.55 57.96
CA ASN A 790 22.75 -74.56 57.15
C ASN A 790 23.92 -73.84 57.83
N LEU A 791 23.69 -72.64 58.39
CA LEU A 791 24.74 -71.88 59.07
C LEU A 791 25.21 -72.57 60.36
N LEU A 792 24.29 -73.11 61.16
CA LEU A 792 24.61 -73.81 62.41
C LEU A 792 25.31 -75.15 62.13
N ALA A 793 24.88 -75.90 61.12
CA ALA A 793 25.55 -77.13 60.70
C ALA A 793 26.98 -76.85 60.24
N ASN A 794 27.19 -75.83 59.39
CA ASN A 794 28.52 -75.42 58.94
C ASN A 794 29.44 -75.04 60.11
N ALA A 795 28.92 -74.26 61.07
CA ALA A 795 29.69 -73.85 62.25
C ALA A 795 30.16 -75.06 63.09
N VAL A 796 29.34 -76.10 63.22
CA VAL A 796 29.70 -77.33 63.94
C VAL A 796 30.69 -78.18 63.16
N GLU A 797 30.41 -78.46 61.88
CA GLU A 797 31.24 -79.33 61.04
C GLU A 797 32.68 -78.82 60.93
N HIS A 798 32.83 -77.50 60.77
CA HIS A 798 34.12 -76.87 60.53
C HIS A 798 34.79 -76.31 61.79
N GLY A 799 34.06 -76.10 62.89
CA GLY A 799 34.64 -75.55 64.12
C GLY A 799 35.53 -76.52 64.89
N SER A 800 35.35 -77.84 64.73
CA SER A 800 36.02 -78.87 65.55
C SER A 800 37.30 -79.46 64.95
N THR A 801 37.67 -79.09 63.72
CA THR A 801 38.85 -79.62 63.02
C THR A 801 40.02 -78.62 63.02
N SER A 802 41.11 -78.96 63.71
CA SER A 802 42.38 -78.21 63.57
C SER A 802 42.94 -78.39 62.14
N PRO A 803 43.51 -77.35 61.50
CA PRO A 803 44.01 -77.46 60.15
C PRO A 803 45.25 -78.37 60.10
N ARG A 804 45.17 -79.51 59.41
CA ARG A 804 46.37 -80.16 58.86
C ARG A 804 46.83 -79.35 57.66
N SER A 805 48.04 -78.81 57.76
CA SER A 805 48.74 -78.17 56.64
C SER A 805 48.86 -79.14 55.46
N HIS A 806 48.14 -78.88 54.37
CA HIS A 806 48.46 -79.41 53.05
C HIS A 806 48.82 -78.24 52.13
N ALA A 807 50.12 -78.00 52.04
CA ALA A 807 50.70 -77.34 50.88
C ALA A 807 50.49 -78.24 49.66
N ARG A 808 50.02 -77.63 48.56
CA ARG A 808 50.12 -78.07 47.15
C ARG A 808 49.93 -79.56 46.86
N GLU A 809 48.77 -79.90 46.31
CA GLU A 809 48.70 -80.73 45.12
C GLU A 809 47.92 -79.98 44.03
N ASP A 810 48.70 -79.44 43.10
CA ASP A 810 48.24 -78.81 41.86
C ASP A 810 47.58 -79.84 40.95
N ALA A 811 46.77 -79.30 40.04
CA ALA A 811 46.44 -79.85 38.73
C ALA A 811 47.39 -80.96 38.23
N VAL A 812 46.82 -82.06 37.73
CA VAL A 812 47.37 -82.68 36.51
C VAL A 812 46.28 -83.33 35.64
N GLU A 813 46.21 -82.86 34.41
CA GLU A 813 46.00 -83.67 33.21
C GLU A 813 46.93 -84.91 33.21
N HIS A 814 46.42 -86.06 32.76
CA HIS A 814 47.14 -87.18 32.12
C HIS A 814 48.58 -87.58 32.54
N GLY A 815 48.73 -88.85 33.00
CA GLY A 815 49.71 -89.78 32.40
C GLY A 815 50.92 -90.29 33.23
N SER A 816 50.84 -91.57 33.59
CA SER A 816 51.92 -92.59 33.62
C SER A 816 53.05 -92.62 34.70
N THR A 817 53.00 -93.74 35.43
CA THR A 817 54.08 -94.66 35.88
C THR A 817 55.02 -94.33 37.06
N SER A 818 54.78 -95.11 38.12
CA SER A 818 55.74 -95.98 38.85
C SER A 818 56.37 -95.55 40.18
N SER A 819 56.23 -96.48 41.16
CA SER A 819 57.15 -96.85 42.25
C SER A 819 56.91 -96.26 43.66
N ARG A 820 56.41 -97.15 44.55
CA ARG A 820 56.47 -97.19 46.03
C ARG A 820 57.93 -97.20 46.58
N PRO A 821 58.19 -97.25 47.92
CA PRO A 821 57.62 -96.57 49.12
C PRO A 821 58.70 -96.16 50.19
N GLN A 822 58.36 -95.35 51.21
CA GLN A 822 58.89 -95.36 52.62
C GLN A 822 58.36 -94.12 53.38
N ALA A 823 57.48 -94.23 54.38
CA ALA A 823 57.69 -94.57 55.80
C ALA A 823 58.46 -93.49 56.60
N ASP A 824 57.77 -92.74 57.47
CA ASP A 824 58.19 -92.60 58.86
C ASP A 824 57.10 -92.01 59.77
N ASP A 825 57.08 -92.56 60.99
CA ASP A 825 56.18 -92.30 62.12
C ASP A 825 56.30 -90.87 62.69
N ALA A 826 55.17 -90.25 63.09
CA ALA A 826 55.16 -89.24 64.15
C ALA A 826 53.75 -89.01 64.75
N VAL A 827 53.48 -89.75 65.82
CA VAL A 827 52.81 -89.37 67.09
C VAL A 827 51.70 -88.30 67.05
N GLU A 828 50.48 -88.76 67.33
CA GLU A 828 49.32 -87.97 67.75
C GLU A 828 49.56 -87.23 69.09
N HIS A 829 49.27 -85.93 69.11
CA HIS A 829 48.77 -85.26 70.31
C HIS A 829 47.61 -84.36 69.92
N GLY A 830 46.41 -84.67 70.45
CA GLY A 830 45.19 -83.91 70.23
C GLY A 830 45.00 -82.73 71.19
N SER A 831 44.12 -81.82 70.78
CA SER A 831 43.24 -81.08 71.67
C SER A 831 41.85 -81.03 71.03
N THR A 832 40.88 -81.71 71.64
CA THR A 832 39.45 -81.59 71.36
C THR A 832 38.97 -80.24 71.88
N GLY A 833 38.78 -79.26 70.98
CA GLY A 833 38.16 -77.98 71.29
C GLY A 833 36.66 -78.05 71.07
N THR A 834 35.87 -77.74 72.10
CA THR A 834 34.41 -77.60 72.02
C THR A 834 34.05 -76.26 71.39
N VAL A 835 33.27 -76.26 70.30
CA VAL A 835 32.89 -75.05 69.53
C VAL A 835 31.68 -74.36 70.16
N THR A 836 31.70 -73.03 70.25
CA THR A 836 30.59 -72.18 70.66
C THR A 836 30.05 -71.39 69.48
N VAL A 837 28.79 -71.58 69.15
CA VAL A 837 28.09 -70.83 68.09
C VAL A 837 27.21 -69.76 68.71
N ARG A 838 27.38 -68.51 68.27
CA ARG A 838 26.63 -67.34 68.71
C ARG A 838 25.66 -66.87 67.64
N VAL A 839 24.41 -66.66 68.02
CA VAL A 839 23.39 -66.04 67.17
C VAL A 839 22.95 -64.74 67.82
N GLY A 840 23.13 -63.61 67.14
CA GLY A 840 22.89 -62.30 67.74
C GLY A 840 22.41 -61.27 66.71
N ARG A 841 22.03 -60.08 67.19
CA ARG A 841 21.66 -58.95 66.33
C ARG A 841 22.88 -58.13 65.96
N LEU A 842 22.90 -57.56 64.76
CA LEU A 842 23.91 -56.57 64.40
C LEU A 842 23.70 -55.28 65.21
N ASP A 843 24.80 -54.63 65.59
CA ASP A 843 24.78 -53.44 66.45
C ASP A 843 24.07 -52.25 65.81
N ASP A 844 24.10 -52.18 64.48
CA ASP A 844 23.42 -51.16 63.67
C ASP A 844 21.91 -51.45 63.48
N GLY A 845 21.42 -52.59 63.99
CA GLY A 845 20.02 -53.01 63.86
C GLY A 845 19.62 -53.43 62.45
N SER A 846 20.57 -53.53 61.51
CA SER A 846 20.30 -53.83 60.09
C SER A 846 20.06 -55.32 59.80
N GLY A 847 20.17 -56.18 60.81
CA GLY A 847 19.88 -57.61 60.71
C GLY A 847 20.50 -58.43 61.85
N PHE A 848 20.87 -59.69 61.56
CA PHE A 848 21.38 -60.65 62.53
C PHE A 848 22.64 -61.35 62.04
N PHE A 849 23.37 -62.00 62.94
CA PHE A 849 24.57 -62.75 62.61
C PHE A 849 24.58 -64.15 63.23
N VAL A 850 25.32 -65.06 62.61
CA VAL A 850 25.70 -66.37 63.15
C VAL A 850 27.23 -66.44 63.14
N ALA A 851 27.85 -66.64 64.29
CA ALA A 851 29.30 -66.65 64.44
C ALA A 851 29.78 -67.86 65.24
N ASP A 852 30.89 -68.48 64.85
CA ASP A 852 31.57 -69.52 65.63
C ASP A 852 32.88 -69.01 66.26
N ASP A 853 33.47 -69.81 67.15
CA ASP A 853 34.79 -69.62 67.77
C ASP A 853 35.87 -70.58 67.20
N GLY A 854 35.62 -71.12 65.99
CA GLY A 854 36.46 -72.09 65.30
C GLY A 854 37.68 -71.48 64.58
N PRO A 855 38.31 -72.22 63.65
CA PRO A 855 39.53 -71.77 62.96
C PRO A 855 39.31 -70.62 61.95
N GLY A 856 38.06 -70.32 61.60
CA GLY A 856 37.70 -69.27 60.64
C GLY A 856 38.00 -69.64 59.18
N ILE A 857 37.76 -68.68 58.28
CA ILE A 857 37.94 -68.83 56.82
C ILE A 857 38.93 -67.76 56.33
N ASP A 858 39.94 -68.20 55.56
CA ASP A 858 40.96 -67.33 54.96
C ASP A 858 40.33 -66.30 54.03
N GLU A 859 40.80 -65.06 54.08
CA GLU A 859 40.26 -63.92 53.34
C GLU A 859 40.21 -64.18 51.82
N ALA A 860 41.16 -64.95 51.28
CA ALA A 860 41.20 -65.28 49.85
C ALA A 860 40.06 -66.21 49.39
N ASP A 861 39.44 -66.95 50.31
CA ASP A 861 38.39 -67.92 50.02
C ASP A 861 36.98 -67.42 50.40
N ARG A 862 36.86 -66.27 51.12
CA ARG A 862 35.57 -65.74 51.63
C ARG A 862 34.54 -65.43 50.55
N ASP A 863 34.97 -64.99 49.36
CA ASP A 863 34.05 -64.76 48.24
C ASP A 863 33.69 -66.07 47.52
N ARG A 864 34.55 -67.10 47.63
CA ARG A 864 34.37 -68.39 46.95
C ARG A 864 33.53 -69.36 47.76
N VAL A 865 33.38 -69.17 49.07
CA VAL A 865 32.63 -70.12 49.90
C VAL A 865 31.13 -70.17 49.59
N PHE A 866 30.57 -69.12 49.01
CA PHE A 866 29.18 -69.08 48.55
C PHE A 866 29.00 -69.70 47.16
N SER A 867 30.09 -70.00 46.44
CA SER A 867 29.99 -70.63 45.12
C SER A 867 29.55 -72.09 45.21
N SER A 868 28.60 -72.46 44.36
CA SER A 868 27.99 -73.79 44.32
C SER A 868 29.05 -74.90 44.15
N GLY A 869 29.09 -75.86 45.08
CA GLY A 869 30.01 -76.99 45.08
C GLY A 869 31.34 -76.76 45.81
N TYR A 870 31.53 -75.61 46.48
CA TYR A 870 32.70 -75.33 47.30
C TYR A 870 32.58 -76.01 48.68
N SER A 871 33.51 -76.90 49.05
CA SER A 871 33.60 -77.48 50.40
C SER A 871 35.06 -77.77 50.78
N THR A 872 35.40 -77.53 52.04
CA THR A 872 36.72 -77.84 52.63
C THR A 872 36.73 -79.11 53.47
N ALA A 873 35.56 -79.74 53.69
CA ALA A 873 35.42 -80.99 54.42
C ALA A 873 35.32 -82.20 53.48
N THR A 874 35.88 -83.34 53.88
CA THR A 874 35.86 -84.59 53.10
C THR A 874 34.43 -85.16 52.93
N GLU A 875 33.50 -84.78 53.82
CA GLU A 875 32.12 -85.30 53.87
C GLU A 875 31.03 -84.29 53.49
N GLY A 876 31.33 -82.98 53.31
CA GLY A 876 30.33 -81.94 53.02
C GLY A 876 29.78 -81.95 51.59
N THR A 877 28.55 -81.47 51.39
CA THR A 877 27.89 -81.38 50.07
C THR A 877 28.37 -80.19 49.24
N GLY A 878 28.83 -79.12 49.89
CA GLY A 878 29.32 -77.89 49.23
C GLY A 878 28.23 -76.98 48.67
N PHE A 879 26.96 -77.24 49.00
CA PHE A 879 25.83 -76.41 48.56
C PHE A 879 25.23 -75.56 49.68
N GLY A 880 25.46 -75.89 50.95
CA GLY A 880 24.83 -75.23 52.10
C GLY A 880 24.98 -73.70 52.14
N LEU A 881 26.17 -73.16 51.88
CA LEU A 881 26.37 -71.70 51.85
C LEU A 881 25.78 -71.02 50.62
N SER A 882 25.77 -71.68 49.46
CA SER A 882 25.07 -71.17 48.27
C SER A 882 23.55 -71.10 48.50
N ILE A 883 22.98 -72.03 49.28
CA ILE A 883 21.57 -72.01 49.68
C ILE A 883 21.29 -70.84 50.64
N VAL A 884 22.23 -70.51 51.54
CA VAL A 884 22.12 -69.33 52.43
C VAL A 884 22.07 -68.04 51.63
N GLU A 885 22.95 -67.87 50.64
CA GLU A 885 22.96 -66.69 49.74
C GLU A 885 21.64 -66.59 48.97
N GLN A 886 21.17 -67.69 48.39
CA GLN A 886 19.88 -67.71 47.67
C GLN A 886 18.67 -67.37 48.56
N ILE A 887 18.64 -67.87 49.80
CA ILE A 887 17.56 -67.55 50.72
C ILE A 887 17.61 -66.06 51.11
N ALA A 888 18.81 -65.50 51.33
CA ALA A 888 18.97 -64.09 51.60
C ALA A 888 18.49 -63.23 50.41
N ASP A 889 18.94 -63.53 49.19
CA ASP A 889 18.55 -62.82 47.96
C ASP A 889 17.03 -62.87 47.74
N ALA A 890 16.40 -64.03 47.97
CA ALA A 890 14.95 -64.18 47.82
C ALA A 890 14.15 -63.28 48.79
N HIS A 891 14.72 -62.93 49.94
CA HIS A 891 14.14 -62.00 50.92
C HIS A 891 14.60 -60.55 50.72
N GLY A 892 15.43 -60.27 49.71
CA GLY A 892 16.05 -58.95 49.50
C GLY A 892 17.13 -58.61 50.54
N TRP A 893 17.65 -59.61 51.23
CA TRP A 893 18.74 -59.48 52.20
C TRP A 893 20.08 -59.69 51.52
N SER A 894 21.15 -59.28 52.20
CA SER A 894 22.52 -59.57 51.79
C SER A 894 23.21 -60.40 52.87
N VAL A 895 24.06 -61.35 52.46
CA VAL A 895 24.90 -62.13 53.37
C VAL A 895 26.36 -61.76 53.15
N ALA A 896 27.10 -61.58 54.24
CA ALA A 896 28.54 -61.31 54.22
C ALA A 896 29.26 -62.21 55.21
N LEU A 897 30.45 -62.69 54.82
CA LEU A 897 31.33 -63.47 55.69
C LEU A 897 32.48 -62.59 56.20
N VAL A 898 32.56 -62.44 57.52
CA VAL A 898 33.63 -61.72 58.21
C VAL A 898 34.27 -62.60 59.29
N GLU A 899 35.37 -62.14 59.87
CA GLU A 899 36.00 -62.83 60.99
C GLU A 899 35.26 -62.53 62.29
N SER A 900 35.02 -63.56 63.10
CA SER A 900 34.36 -63.43 64.40
C SER A 900 35.31 -62.80 65.44
N GLU A 901 34.78 -61.99 66.35
CA GLU A 901 35.55 -61.34 67.42
C GLU A 901 36.20 -62.34 68.38
N THR A 902 35.66 -63.56 68.44
CA THR A 902 36.15 -64.66 69.27
C THR A 902 37.14 -65.57 68.55
N GLY A 903 37.58 -65.20 67.33
CA GLY A 903 38.14 -66.14 66.34
C GLY A 903 36.99 -66.92 65.67
N GLY A 904 37.16 -67.44 64.45
CA GLY A 904 36.11 -68.18 63.74
C GLY A 904 35.43 -67.42 62.60
N ALA A 905 34.45 -68.06 61.96
CA ALA A 905 33.66 -67.45 60.89
C ALA A 905 32.44 -66.72 61.45
N ARG A 906 32.07 -65.57 60.86
CA ARG A 906 30.86 -64.81 61.20
C ARG A 906 30.10 -64.44 59.94
N PHE A 907 28.91 -64.99 59.81
CA PHE A 907 27.97 -64.69 58.74
C PHE A 907 27.01 -63.58 59.19
N GLU A 908 27.03 -62.44 58.50
CA GLU A 908 26.15 -61.30 58.77
C GLU A 908 25.06 -61.22 57.70
N ILE A 909 23.80 -61.30 58.13
CA ILE A 909 22.62 -61.16 57.27
C ILE A 909 22.05 -59.76 57.49
N ARG A 910 22.04 -58.95 56.44
CA ARG A 910 21.71 -57.51 56.46
C ARG A 910 20.53 -57.19 55.56
N GLY A 911 19.81 -56.11 55.87
CA GLY A 911 18.58 -55.71 55.17
C GLY A 911 17.32 -56.36 55.74
N VAL A 912 17.39 -56.90 56.96
CA VAL A 912 16.30 -57.64 57.60
C VAL A 912 15.39 -56.67 58.36
N GLU A 913 14.09 -56.69 58.06
CA GLU A 913 13.09 -55.95 58.83
C GLU A 913 12.80 -56.66 60.17
N THR A 914 13.11 -55.99 61.28
CA THR A 914 12.73 -56.46 62.62
C THR A 914 11.26 -56.19 62.89
N ALA A 915 10.51 -57.20 63.32
CA ALA A 915 9.18 -57.05 63.87
C ALA A 915 9.30 -56.78 65.39
N GLU A 916 8.63 -55.73 65.88
CA GLU A 916 8.54 -55.43 67.33
C GLU A 916 7.68 -56.44 68.10
#